data_AF-A0A820B645-F1
#
_entry.id   AF-A0A820B645-F1
#
_cell.length_a   1.000
_cell.length_b   1.000
_cell.length_c   1.000
_cell.angle_alpha   90.00
_cell.angle_beta   90.00
_cell.angle_gamma   90.00
#
_symmetry.space_group_name_H-M   'P 1'
#
loop_
_entity.id
_entity.type
_entity.pdbx_description
1 polymer ?
#
loop_
_entity_poly.entity_id
_entity_poly.type
_entity_poly.pdbx_seq_one_letter_code
_entity_poly.pdbx_strand_id
1 'polypeptide(L)'
;GELFVGGVGVFAGYLGRDDLTAKALVEIDGQLFYRTGDLVTIDNNGFLHYQGRKDHQIKLHGQRIELGEIERCLLNITSISACVVVKWSDDYLAAYVQSSFHTNEEQLRQHCQSHLPPHMIPSFFVILDKLPLNPNGKIDRKLLPSPHFSSMQLTNSTELLLPTNDIEVSIHHIWCELFKQNQISTDTNIFTIGGHSLLIMQLFHRYKIEFHLETNTLSITDLFQHPTIIHHAQLIQQSINTIHTLNNSPWSSLHLIQARASFAQQRIYLDEQIRFSSNKTNMNNIYVIPLLYRISSMNDHISITRLHHAFQSVITKHQILRTALYVDTNGHIIQHYLDPNIILNDDTKSYDLTIVNLHNDDRRHMNEIITEILNQADLFDLSNGRVIRFHIIRHCHQSQDNISCENDDLLSENDHILISIHHAMFDGASTSVFLRDLSLAYQSDDSQVRSSMDDNSLNYIDYSVYEHAMDMSLSREFWHSQLEGYNIECSLSLPVDRQRSSTDQQRSGLASTAEISFDNKICTSFLSYASTHHLTLFQLGLSIFYVFLFKLTHGQTDLCIGSINANRYRSELVSMIGMFVSTLPYRVELDPHWSFNESVQQVREKCLSNLGHSHYPLQHILDDNRLNQSNVSFLETMFDFISVSKDVEHLCLSDTNLEQISLEQSAEVSKFDFSLRFLYNPLSDNKRLSCSFVCSHDLFESSSVSKIAQRFQYMFEQLFQTQSSKLPV
;
A
#
# COMPACT_ATOMS: atom_id res chain seq x y z
N GLY A 1 33.03 38.96 -4.16
CA GLY A 1 34.28 38.87 -3.36
C GLY A 1 34.00 38.12 -2.07
N GLU A 2 35.02 37.90 -1.25
CA GLU A 2 34.85 37.28 0.07
C GLU A 2 34.20 38.28 1.05
N LEU A 3 33.24 37.80 1.86
CA LEU A 3 32.49 38.62 2.81
C LEU A 3 33.26 38.76 4.13
N PHE A 4 33.42 40.00 4.59
CA PHE A 4 33.99 40.35 5.89
C PHE A 4 32.93 41.09 6.71
N VAL A 5 32.77 40.70 7.98
CA VAL A 5 31.78 41.29 8.89
C VAL A 5 32.50 42.11 9.95
N GLY A 6 32.19 43.39 10.04
CA GLY A 6 32.73 44.30 11.06
C GLY A 6 31.66 44.77 12.05
N GLY A 7 32.08 45.56 13.04
CA GLY A 7 31.17 46.23 13.99
C GLY A 7 30.93 45.46 15.29
N VAL A 8 29.85 45.81 16.00
CA VAL A 8 29.57 45.35 17.37
C VAL A 8 29.37 43.84 17.52
N GLY A 9 29.07 43.13 16.43
CA GLY A 9 28.89 41.67 16.42
C GLY A 9 30.19 40.88 16.34
N VAL A 10 31.34 41.54 16.20
CA VAL A 10 32.66 40.87 16.16
C VAL A 10 33.06 40.48 17.58
N PHE A 11 33.30 39.19 17.78
CA PHE A 11 33.67 38.60 19.07
C PHE A 11 35.19 38.70 19.31
N ALA A 12 35.61 38.55 20.57
CA ALA A 12 37.01 38.71 20.97
C ALA A 12 37.95 37.64 20.42
N GLY A 13 37.43 36.44 20.13
CA GLY A 13 38.20 35.31 19.59
C GLY A 13 37.63 33.96 20.00
N TYR A 14 38.28 32.90 19.55
CA TYR A 14 37.96 31.53 19.93
C TYR A 14 38.65 31.17 21.25
N LEU A 15 37.88 30.68 22.23
CA LEU A 15 38.39 30.36 23.56
C LEU A 15 39.52 29.31 23.51
N GLY A 16 40.70 29.68 23.98
CA GLY A 16 41.88 28.80 24.03
C GLY A 16 42.49 28.45 22.66
N ARG A 17 42.13 29.20 21.61
CA ARG A 17 42.55 28.95 20.21
C ARG A 17 43.01 30.23 19.53
N ASP A 18 44.17 30.74 19.98
CA ASP A 18 44.79 31.97 19.45
C ASP A 18 45.17 31.82 17.97
N ASP A 19 45.52 30.59 17.55
CA ASP A 19 45.85 30.20 16.18
C ASP A 19 44.67 30.42 15.20
N LEU A 20 43.46 30.08 15.62
CA LEU A 20 42.24 30.27 14.83
C LEU A 20 41.76 31.72 14.89
N THR A 21 41.93 32.37 16.05
CA THR A 21 41.54 33.77 16.24
C THR A 21 42.32 34.69 15.30
N ALA A 22 43.64 34.52 15.21
CA ALA A 22 44.49 35.31 14.31
C ALA A 22 44.21 35.06 12.81
N LYS A 23 43.65 33.88 12.45
CA LYS A 23 43.28 33.56 11.07
C LYS A 23 41.89 34.08 10.69
N ALA A 24 40.98 34.14 11.64
CA ALA A 24 39.58 34.50 11.42
C ALA A 24 39.31 36.00 11.62
N LEU A 25 40.05 36.66 12.51
CA LEU A 25 39.93 38.10 12.76
C LEU A 25 41.07 38.83 12.05
N VAL A 26 40.73 39.76 11.16
CA VAL A 26 41.67 40.53 10.36
C VAL A 26 41.43 42.00 10.63
N GLU A 27 42.51 42.74 10.91
CA GLU A 27 42.44 44.18 11.10
C GLU A 27 42.61 44.90 9.75
N ILE A 28 41.67 45.78 9.43
CA ILE A 28 41.68 46.61 8.22
C ILE A 28 41.34 48.04 8.67
N ASP A 29 42.21 49.00 8.35
CA ASP A 29 42.04 50.43 8.69
C ASP A 29 41.75 50.70 10.18
N GLY A 30 42.40 49.95 11.08
CA GLY A 30 42.26 50.08 12.53
C GLY A 30 40.96 49.51 13.12
N GLN A 31 40.18 48.80 12.31
CA GLN A 31 38.96 48.10 12.74
C GLN A 31 39.09 46.60 12.52
N LEU A 32 38.54 45.83 13.47
CA LEU A 32 38.59 44.38 13.44
C LEU A 32 37.41 43.81 12.65
N PHE A 33 37.71 42.97 11.66
CA PHE A 33 36.72 42.28 10.84
C PHE A 33 36.83 40.77 11.02
N TYR A 34 35.67 40.12 11.08
CA TYR A 34 35.55 38.67 11.01
C TYR A 34 35.48 38.22 9.55
N ARG A 35 36.43 37.37 9.16
CA ARG A 35 36.50 36.73 7.85
C ARG A 35 35.51 35.55 7.81
N THR A 36 34.43 35.69 7.06
CA THR A 36 33.37 34.66 7.01
C THR A 36 33.77 33.44 6.18
N GLY A 37 34.59 33.67 5.14
CA GLY A 37 34.91 32.68 4.10
C GLY A 37 33.76 32.44 3.10
N ASP A 38 32.72 33.26 3.13
CA ASP A 38 31.61 33.25 2.17
C ASP A 38 31.93 34.15 0.96
N LEU A 39 31.56 33.73 -0.24
CA LEU A 39 31.64 34.54 -1.46
C LEU A 39 30.29 35.19 -1.72
N VAL A 40 30.31 36.49 -1.98
CA VAL A 40 29.11 37.29 -2.25
C VAL A 40 29.32 38.22 -3.44
N THR A 41 28.24 38.56 -4.12
CA THR A 41 28.20 39.64 -5.12
C THR A 41 27.18 40.69 -4.67
N ILE A 42 27.51 41.96 -4.84
CA ILE A 42 26.59 43.07 -4.54
C ILE A 42 25.86 43.46 -5.82
N ASP A 43 24.54 43.61 -5.75
CA ASP A 43 23.76 44.17 -6.85
C ASP A 43 23.69 45.71 -6.79
N ASN A 44 23.12 46.32 -7.83
CA ASN A 44 23.02 47.78 -7.94
C ASN A 44 22.11 48.42 -6.87
N ASN A 45 21.32 47.61 -6.15
CA ASN A 45 20.44 48.04 -5.07
C ASN A 45 21.09 47.84 -3.70
N GLY A 46 22.31 47.33 -3.63
CA GLY A 46 23.06 47.11 -2.39
C GLY A 46 22.75 45.78 -1.69
N PHE A 47 21.99 44.87 -2.31
CA PHE A 47 21.74 43.55 -1.74
C PHE A 47 22.92 42.61 -2.00
N LEU A 48 23.25 41.81 -0.98
CA LEU A 48 24.29 40.78 -1.05
C LEU A 48 23.69 39.46 -1.53
N HIS A 49 24.11 39.02 -2.72
CA HIS A 49 23.79 37.71 -3.26
C HIS A 49 24.89 36.71 -2.89
N TYR A 50 24.54 35.69 -2.12
CA TYR A 50 25.46 34.63 -1.71
C TYR A 50 25.80 33.71 -2.89
N GLN A 51 27.09 33.48 -3.13
CA GLN A 51 27.64 32.73 -4.26
C GLN A 51 28.33 31.42 -3.84
N GLY A 52 28.16 31.01 -2.58
CA GLY A 52 28.83 29.84 -2.01
C GLY A 52 30.01 30.21 -1.11
N ARG A 53 30.73 29.20 -0.62
CA ARG A 53 31.93 29.37 0.21
C ARG A 53 33.20 29.44 -0.65
N LYS A 54 34.23 30.10 -0.13
CA LYS A 54 35.57 30.12 -0.73
C LYS A 54 36.29 28.78 -0.53
N ASP A 55 35.96 28.10 0.56
CA ASP A 55 36.36 26.74 0.92
C ASP A 55 35.35 25.70 0.42
N HIS A 56 35.81 24.47 0.16
CA HIS A 56 34.99 23.37 -0.38
C HIS A 56 34.04 22.74 0.67
N GLN A 57 33.81 23.40 1.80
CA GLN A 57 32.88 22.96 2.84
C GLN A 57 31.45 23.03 2.33
N ILE A 58 30.70 21.96 2.52
CA ILE A 58 29.28 21.89 2.19
C ILE A 58 28.42 21.80 3.46
N LYS A 59 27.14 22.19 3.36
CA LYS A 59 26.14 21.88 4.38
C LYS A 59 25.29 20.69 3.92
N LEU A 60 25.20 19.67 4.77
CA LEU A 60 24.34 18.49 4.59
C LEU A 60 23.55 18.27 5.88
N HIS A 61 22.22 18.20 5.80
CA HIS A 61 21.33 18.08 6.97
C HIS A 61 21.63 19.08 8.12
N GLY A 62 21.96 20.33 7.76
CA GLY A 62 22.30 21.39 8.73
C GLY A 62 23.71 21.30 9.35
N GLN A 63 24.49 20.27 9.02
CA GLN A 63 25.86 20.04 9.53
C GLN A 63 26.91 20.45 8.48
N ARG A 64 28.02 21.05 8.94
CA ARG A 64 29.13 21.45 8.08
C ARG A 64 30.08 20.28 7.85
N ILE A 65 30.32 19.94 6.60
CA ILE A 65 31.16 18.80 6.20
C ILE A 65 32.30 19.26 5.30
N GLU A 66 33.50 18.78 5.62
CA GLU A 66 34.70 18.92 4.80
C GLU A 66 34.86 17.69 3.89
N LEU A 67 34.58 17.84 2.60
CA LEU A 67 34.66 16.72 1.65
C LEU A 67 36.07 16.11 1.57
N GLY A 68 37.10 16.95 1.74
CA GLY A 68 38.49 16.52 1.76
C GLY A 68 38.87 15.64 2.95
N GLU A 69 38.12 15.68 4.05
CA GLU A 69 38.30 14.77 5.20
C GLU A 69 37.87 13.35 4.84
N ILE A 70 36.75 13.25 4.13
CA ILE A 70 36.22 11.98 3.62
C ILE A 70 37.15 11.40 2.55
N GLU A 71 37.65 12.24 1.63
CA GLU A 71 38.63 11.84 0.61
C GLU A 71 39.90 11.29 1.24
N ARG A 72 40.45 11.96 2.28
CA ARG A 72 41.65 11.48 2.99
C ARG A 72 41.40 10.18 3.73
N CYS A 73 40.22 10.02 4.35
CA CYS A 73 39.85 8.78 5.01
C CYS A 73 39.90 7.61 4.02
N LEU A 74 39.32 7.79 2.83
CA LEU A 74 39.33 6.75 1.80
C LEU A 74 40.74 6.52 1.24
N LEU A 75 41.51 7.57 0.98
CA LEU A 75 42.90 7.46 0.48
C LEU A 75 43.87 6.74 1.45
N ASN A 76 43.51 6.53 2.71
CA ASN A 76 44.31 5.71 3.65
C ASN A 76 44.21 4.20 3.37
N ILE A 77 43.25 3.77 2.55
CA ILE A 77 43.12 2.38 2.12
C ILE A 77 44.15 2.11 1.03
N THR A 78 45.06 1.15 1.25
CA THR A 78 46.19 0.84 0.35
C THR A 78 45.78 0.45 -1.08
N SER A 79 44.55 0.00 -1.29
CA SER A 79 44.02 -0.36 -2.62
C SER A 79 43.51 0.84 -3.42
N ILE A 80 43.40 2.03 -2.84
CA ILE A 80 42.82 3.22 -3.47
C ILE A 80 43.93 4.14 -3.97
N SER A 81 43.93 4.41 -5.27
CA SER A 81 44.93 5.27 -5.92
C SER A 81 44.47 6.73 -6.03
N ALA A 82 43.17 6.99 -6.09
CA ALA A 82 42.60 8.33 -6.12
C ALA A 82 41.15 8.32 -5.62
N CYS A 83 40.69 9.42 -5.02
CA CYS A 83 39.33 9.58 -4.54
C CYS A 83 38.85 11.02 -4.74
N VAL A 84 37.56 11.19 -5.07
CA VAL A 84 36.89 12.48 -5.06
C VAL A 84 35.51 12.34 -4.43
N VAL A 85 35.14 13.25 -3.53
CA VAL A 85 33.82 13.25 -2.89
C VAL A 85 33.06 14.51 -3.32
N VAL A 86 31.79 14.34 -3.66
CA VAL A 86 30.91 15.43 -4.11
C VAL A 86 29.57 15.38 -3.37
N LYS A 87 28.97 16.55 -3.22
CA LYS A 87 27.55 16.67 -2.89
C LYS A 87 26.74 16.31 -4.13
N TRP A 88 26.06 15.17 -4.11
CA TRP A 88 25.26 14.70 -5.24
C TRP A 88 23.90 15.40 -5.30
N SER A 89 23.26 15.56 -4.14
CA SER A 89 21.99 16.27 -3.98
C SER A 89 21.97 17.00 -2.65
N ASP A 90 20.87 17.70 -2.32
CA ASP A 90 20.76 18.41 -1.05
C ASP A 90 20.89 17.53 0.20
N ASP A 91 20.63 16.23 0.04
CA ASP A 91 20.61 15.26 1.14
C ASP A 91 21.69 14.17 1.03
N TYR A 92 22.43 14.06 -0.08
CA TYR A 92 23.34 12.92 -0.30
C TYR A 92 24.75 13.29 -0.76
N LEU A 93 25.70 12.49 -0.28
CA LEU A 93 27.12 12.49 -0.65
C LEU A 93 27.44 11.31 -1.57
N ALA A 94 28.27 11.54 -2.60
CA ALA A 94 28.81 10.49 -3.45
C ALA A 94 30.34 10.52 -3.45
N ALA A 95 30.97 9.37 -3.22
CA ALA A 95 32.42 9.17 -3.27
C ALA A 95 32.81 8.37 -4.51
N TYR A 96 33.65 8.95 -5.35
CA TYR A 96 34.20 8.34 -6.56
C TYR A 96 35.63 7.88 -6.29
N VAL A 97 35.86 6.58 -6.40
CA VAL A 97 37.09 5.93 -5.97
C VAL A 97 37.74 5.23 -7.16
N GLN A 98 39.03 5.47 -7.37
CA GLN A 98 39.84 4.71 -8.30
C GLN A 98 40.68 3.71 -7.51
N SER A 99 40.54 2.42 -7.83
CA SER A 99 41.23 1.33 -7.14
C SER A 99 42.00 0.46 -8.11
N SER A 100 43.17 -0.02 -7.69
CA SER A 100 44.04 -0.92 -8.45
C SER A 100 43.81 -2.41 -8.15
N PHE A 101 42.94 -2.74 -7.19
CA PHE A 101 42.54 -4.10 -6.81
C PHE A 101 41.01 -4.18 -6.65
N HIS A 102 40.43 -5.39 -6.65
CA HIS A 102 39.01 -5.58 -6.36
C HIS A 102 38.68 -5.08 -4.94
N THR A 103 38.10 -3.89 -4.86
CA THR A 103 37.57 -3.27 -3.63
C THR A 103 36.05 -3.19 -3.79
N ASN A 104 35.28 -3.41 -2.73
CA ASN A 104 33.82 -3.31 -2.77
C ASN A 104 33.31 -2.12 -1.93
N GLU A 105 32.08 -1.67 -2.19
CA GLU A 105 31.49 -0.51 -1.50
C GLU A 105 31.36 -0.71 0.01
N GLU A 106 31.11 -1.95 0.46
CA GLU A 106 30.92 -2.27 1.87
C GLU A 106 32.21 -2.08 2.68
N GLN A 107 33.37 -2.46 2.14
CA GLN A 107 34.67 -2.21 2.76
C GLN A 107 34.97 -0.70 2.87
N LEU A 108 34.65 0.08 1.83
CA LEU A 108 34.79 1.54 1.84
C LEU A 108 33.88 2.17 2.90
N ARG A 109 32.63 1.71 2.98
CA ARG A 109 31.64 2.18 3.94
C ARG A 109 32.02 1.83 5.38
N GLN A 110 32.44 0.60 5.64
CA GLN A 110 32.91 0.15 6.96
C GLN A 110 34.16 0.93 7.40
N HIS A 111 35.10 1.17 6.49
CA HIS A 111 36.28 1.98 6.79
C HIS A 111 35.89 3.42 7.18
N CYS A 112 35.02 4.07 6.40
CA CYS A 112 34.48 5.37 6.75
C CYS A 112 33.71 5.36 8.07
N GLN A 113 32.88 4.34 8.34
CA GLN A 113 32.15 4.21 9.62
C GLN A 113 33.09 4.10 10.83
N SER A 114 34.25 3.46 10.66
CA SER A 114 35.23 3.30 11.73
C SER A 114 36.06 4.56 12.01
N HIS A 115 36.07 5.54 11.10
CA HIS A 115 36.98 6.70 11.16
C HIS A 115 36.28 8.06 11.03
N LEU A 116 35.03 8.10 10.60
CA LEU A 116 34.23 9.31 10.37
C LEU A 116 32.87 9.24 11.09
N PRO A 117 32.32 10.38 11.52
CA PRO A 117 30.96 10.47 12.05
C PRO A 117 29.89 10.07 11.00
N PRO A 118 28.69 9.59 11.43
CA PRO A 118 27.66 9.07 10.53
C PRO A 118 27.24 10.00 9.38
N HIS A 119 27.19 11.31 9.62
CA HIS A 119 26.78 12.31 8.64
C HIS A 119 27.84 12.61 7.56
N MET A 120 29.09 12.23 7.79
CA MET A 120 30.20 12.38 6.84
C MET A 120 30.40 11.13 5.97
N ILE A 121 29.60 10.08 6.17
CA ILE A 121 29.71 8.85 5.38
C ILE A 121 28.99 9.07 4.05
N PRO A 122 29.68 8.89 2.90
CA PRO A 122 29.04 8.93 1.59
C PRO A 122 27.86 7.97 1.48
N SER A 123 26.76 8.47 0.95
CA SER A 123 25.56 7.68 0.65
C SER A 123 25.86 6.70 -0.49
N PHE A 124 26.64 7.14 -1.48
CA PHE A 124 27.03 6.37 -2.65
C PHE A 124 28.55 6.22 -2.75
N PHE A 125 29.02 5.04 -3.14
CA PHE A 125 30.42 4.77 -3.50
C PHE A 125 30.47 4.29 -4.95
N VAL A 126 31.18 4.99 -5.82
CA VAL A 126 31.29 4.67 -7.25
C VAL A 126 32.74 4.33 -7.55
N ILE A 127 33.00 3.08 -7.93
CA ILE A 127 34.34 2.60 -8.25
C ILE A 127 34.56 2.76 -9.75
N LEU A 128 35.65 3.44 -10.12
CA LEU A 128 35.99 3.74 -11.52
C LEU A 128 37.40 3.23 -11.83
N ASP A 129 37.58 2.69 -13.05
CA ASP A 129 38.91 2.30 -13.54
C ASP A 129 39.85 3.53 -13.65
N LYS A 130 39.29 4.69 -13.98
CA LYS A 130 40.01 5.95 -14.07
C LYS A 130 39.09 7.15 -13.83
N LEU A 131 39.53 8.10 -13.01
CA LEU A 131 38.80 9.36 -12.83
C LEU A 131 38.92 10.25 -14.09
N PRO A 132 37.82 10.88 -14.56
CA PRO A 132 37.83 11.76 -15.72
C PRO A 132 38.67 13.01 -15.41
N LEU A 133 39.60 13.34 -16.31
CA LEU A 133 40.47 14.51 -16.20
C LEU A 133 40.13 15.52 -17.30
N ASN A 134 40.16 16.81 -16.96
CA ASN A 134 40.04 17.90 -17.92
C ASN A 134 41.36 18.12 -18.69
N PRO A 135 41.37 18.97 -19.74
CA PRO A 135 42.57 19.25 -20.54
C PRO A 135 43.78 19.81 -19.76
N ASN A 136 43.55 20.31 -18.55
CA ASN A 136 44.59 20.84 -17.65
C ASN A 136 45.07 19.80 -16.61
N GLY A 137 44.67 18.53 -16.73
CA GLY A 137 45.09 17.45 -15.83
C GLY A 137 44.43 17.45 -14.45
N LYS A 138 43.34 18.21 -14.25
CA LYS A 138 42.54 18.19 -13.01
C LYS A 138 41.28 17.35 -13.19
N ILE A 139 40.73 16.79 -12.11
CA ILE A 139 39.50 15.98 -12.15
C ILE A 139 38.33 16.82 -12.68
N ASP A 140 37.65 16.31 -13.71
CA ASP A 140 36.46 16.95 -14.28
C ASP A 140 35.20 16.43 -13.58
N ARG A 141 34.72 17.19 -12.59
CA ARG A 141 33.54 16.83 -11.79
C ARG A 141 32.25 16.77 -12.61
N LYS A 142 32.18 17.42 -13.78
CA LYS A 142 30.98 17.40 -14.64
C LYS A 142 30.86 16.11 -15.45
N LEU A 143 31.97 15.39 -15.63
CA LEU A 143 32.03 14.13 -16.37
C LEU A 143 31.97 12.91 -15.45
N LEU A 144 31.75 13.10 -14.14
CA LEU A 144 31.53 12.01 -13.22
C LEU A 144 30.18 11.34 -13.52
N PRO A 145 30.12 10.00 -13.61
CA PRO A 145 28.87 9.30 -13.89
C PRO A 145 27.88 9.50 -12.74
N SER A 146 26.59 9.54 -13.04
CA SER A 146 25.54 9.63 -12.02
C SER A 146 25.53 8.35 -11.17
N PRO A 147 25.50 8.45 -9.82
CA PRO A 147 25.27 7.29 -8.96
C PRO A 147 23.87 6.73 -9.27
N HIS A 148 23.82 5.52 -9.83
CA HIS A 148 22.57 4.87 -10.22
C HIS A 148 21.85 4.31 -8.99
N PHE A 149 20.59 4.70 -8.75
CA PHE A 149 19.74 4.07 -7.72
C PHE A 149 19.45 2.58 -8.00
N SER A 150 19.61 2.15 -9.25
CA SER A 150 19.54 0.76 -9.69
C SER A 150 20.74 -0.09 -9.26
N SER A 151 21.82 0.50 -8.72
CA SER A 151 23.00 -0.28 -8.28
C SER A 151 22.93 -0.77 -6.84
N MET A 152 21.98 -0.33 -6.01
CA MET A 152 21.70 -0.99 -4.72
C MET A 152 21.20 -2.44 -4.88
N GLN A 153 20.85 -2.87 -6.10
CA GLN A 153 20.54 -4.26 -6.45
C GLN A 153 21.64 -4.95 -7.28
N LEU A 154 22.73 -4.25 -7.62
CA LEU A 154 23.84 -4.79 -8.43
C LEU A 154 25.21 -4.73 -7.73
N THR A 155 25.33 -4.15 -6.54
CA THR A 155 26.57 -4.17 -5.74
C THR A 155 26.45 -4.87 -4.39
N ASN A 156 25.36 -5.63 -4.17
CA ASN A 156 25.50 -6.86 -3.40
C ASN A 156 26.26 -7.84 -4.27
N SER A 157 27.57 -7.95 -4.08
CA SER A 157 28.30 -9.16 -4.45
C SER A 157 27.97 -10.28 -3.45
N THR A 158 26.69 -10.58 -3.24
CA THR A 158 26.26 -11.97 -3.41
C THR A 158 26.26 -12.14 -4.92
N GLU A 159 27.14 -12.98 -5.47
CA GLU A 159 27.09 -13.36 -6.89
C GLU A 159 25.62 -13.48 -7.29
N LEU A 160 25.19 -12.79 -8.35
CA LEU A 160 23.81 -12.86 -8.78
C LEU A 160 23.55 -14.32 -9.16
N LEU A 161 22.96 -15.07 -8.23
CA LEU A 161 22.89 -16.52 -8.31
C LEU A 161 21.85 -16.82 -9.36
N LEU A 162 22.33 -17.14 -10.56
CA LEU A 162 21.47 -17.51 -11.66
C LEU A 162 20.83 -18.87 -11.37
N PRO A 163 19.62 -19.11 -11.90
CA PRO A 163 19.02 -20.43 -11.91
C PRO A 163 19.99 -21.50 -12.40
N THR A 164 20.17 -22.54 -11.60
CA THR A 164 21.11 -23.64 -11.86
C THR A 164 20.44 -24.90 -12.41
N ASN A 165 19.11 -25.00 -12.25
CA ASN A 165 18.30 -26.13 -12.74
C ASN A 165 17.01 -25.63 -13.43
N ASP A 166 16.39 -26.50 -14.22
CA ASP A 166 15.21 -26.16 -15.03
C ASP A 166 14.03 -25.66 -14.19
N ILE A 167 13.88 -26.18 -12.96
CA ILE A 167 12.84 -25.73 -12.02
C ILE A 167 13.11 -24.30 -11.56
N GLU A 168 14.34 -23.97 -11.17
CA GLU A 168 14.75 -22.60 -10.83
C GLU A 168 14.56 -21.65 -12.00
N VAL A 169 14.80 -22.09 -13.25
CA VAL A 169 14.61 -21.28 -14.47
C VAL A 169 13.13 -20.94 -14.65
N SER A 170 12.23 -21.93 -14.58
CA SER A 170 10.79 -21.70 -14.68
C SER A 170 10.28 -20.82 -13.53
N ILE A 171 10.72 -21.06 -12.29
CA ILE A 171 10.34 -20.21 -11.15
C ILE A 171 10.83 -18.77 -11.34
N HIS A 172 12.08 -18.60 -11.79
CA HIS A 172 12.68 -17.30 -12.04
C HIS A 172 11.88 -16.51 -13.09
N HIS A 173 11.48 -17.17 -14.18
CA HIS A 173 10.63 -16.56 -15.20
C HIS A 173 9.30 -16.09 -14.62
N ILE A 174 8.64 -16.94 -13.83
CA ILE A 174 7.39 -16.60 -13.13
C ILE A 174 7.56 -15.37 -12.23
N TRP A 175 8.67 -15.29 -11.47
CA TRP A 175 8.95 -14.14 -10.59
C TRP A 175 9.20 -12.87 -11.40
N CYS A 176 10.04 -12.93 -12.43
CA CYS A 176 10.35 -11.79 -13.29
C CYS A 176 9.07 -11.21 -13.93
N GLU A 177 8.16 -12.07 -14.39
CA GLU A 177 6.87 -11.65 -14.94
C GLU A 177 5.98 -10.97 -13.88
N LEU A 178 5.84 -11.58 -12.70
CA LEU A 178 5.01 -11.03 -11.62
C LEU A 178 5.52 -9.70 -11.07
N PHE A 179 6.84 -9.57 -10.90
CA PHE A 179 7.46 -8.36 -10.37
C PHE A 179 7.78 -7.32 -11.46
N LYS A 180 7.53 -7.63 -12.74
CA LYS A 180 7.90 -6.81 -13.91
C LYS A 180 9.39 -6.39 -13.85
N GLN A 181 10.26 -7.33 -13.47
CA GLN A 181 11.71 -7.13 -13.37
C GLN A 181 12.44 -8.03 -14.37
N ASN A 182 13.56 -7.54 -14.92
CA ASN A 182 14.32 -8.30 -15.91
C ASN A 182 15.09 -9.49 -15.30
N GLN A 183 15.54 -9.35 -14.05
CA GLN A 183 16.40 -10.35 -13.42
C GLN A 183 16.31 -10.28 -11.89
N ILE A 184 16.11 -11.43 -11.26
CA ILE A 184 16.06 -11.60 -9.80
C ILE A 184 17.07 -12.68 -9.40
N SER A 185 17.87 -12.45 -8.35
CA SER A 185 18.79 -13.46 -7.81
C SER A 185 18.01 -14.61 -7.18
N THR A 186 18.49 -15.86 -7.30
CA THR A 186 17.73 -17.02 -6.82
C THR A 186 17.69 -17.16 -5.28
N ASP A 187 18.61 -16.50 -4.58
CA ASP A 187 18.63 -16.36 -3.12
C ASP A 187 17.87 -15.12 -2.62
N THR A 188 17.34 -14.27 -3.51
CA THR A 188 16.57 -13.09 -3.12
C THR A 188 15.32 -13.52 -2.37
N ASN A 189 15.16 -12.97 -1.16
CA ASN A 189 13.94 -13.12 -0.39
C ASN A 189 12.80 -12.31 -1.04
N ILE A 190 11.68 -12.95 -1.36
CA ILE A 190 10.55 -12.32 -2.05
C ILE A 190 10.02 -11.06 -1.35
N PHE A 191 10.06 -11.01 -0.02
CA PHE A 191 9.53 -9.89 0.75
C PHE A 191 10.41 -8.63 0.64
N THR A 192 11.68 -8.78 0.23
CA THR A 192 12.59 -7.63 0.05
C THR A 192 12.34 -6.90 -1.27
N ILE A 193 11.76 -7.59 -2.26
CA ILE A 193 11.41 -7.04 -3.58
C ILE A 193 9.94 -6.63 -3.70
N GLY A 194 9.24 -6.50 -2.56
CA GLY A 194 7.84 -6.07 -2.53
C GLY A 194 6.82 -7.20 -2.59
N GLY A 195 7.24 -8.45 -2.35
CA GLY A 195 6.33 -9.58 -2.19
C GLY A 195 5.36 -9.38 -1.03
N HIS A 196 4.10 -9.73 -1.26
CA HIS A 196 3.04 -9.74 -0.24
C HIS A 196 2.19 -11.01 -0.37
N SER A 197 1.27 -11.23 0.57
CA SER A 197 0.53 -12.50 0.64
C SER A 197 -0.21 -12.87 -0.64
N LEU A 198 -0.81 -11.89 -1.33
CA LEU A 198 -1.46 -12.11 -2.62
C LEU A 198 -0.48 -12.54 -3.74
N LEU A 199 0.76 -12.01 -3.75
CA LEU A 199 1.79 -12.43 -4.72
C LEU A 199 2.26 -13.86 -4.44
N ILE A 200 2.41 -14.24 -3.17
CA ILE A 200 2.72 -15.65 -2.83
C ILE A 200 1.57 -16.57 -3.20
N MET A 201 0.33 -16.16 -3.02
CA MET A 201 -0.84 -16.92 -3.48
C MET A 201 -0.84 -17.12 -5.00
N GLN A 202 -0.49 -16.08 -5.75
CA GLN A 202 -0.33 -16.16 -7.21
C GLN A 202 0.82 -17.08 -7.60
N LEU A 203 1.97 -16.99 -6.92
CA LEU A 203 3.11 -17.88 -7.14
C LEU A 203 2.78 -19.33 -6.85
N PHE A 204 2.21 -19.60 -5.68
CA PHE A 204 1.75 -20.92 -5.27
C PHE A 204 0.89 -21.57 -6.34
N HIS A 205 -0.04 -20.81 -6.92
CA HIS A 205 -0.89 -21.32 -7.97
C HIS A 205 -0.16 -21.47 -9.31
N ARG A 206 0.63 -20.48 -9.73
CA ARG A 206 1.42 -20.58 -10.97
C ARG A 206 2.36 -21.78 -10.94
N TYR A 207 2.97 -22.08 -9.80
CA TYR A 207 3.77 -23.29 -9.60
C TYR A 207 2.95 -24.57 -9.77
N LYS A 208 1.73 -24.62 -9.22
CA LYS A 208 0.85 -25.78 -9.40
C LYS A 208 0.49 -26.03 -10.87
N ILE A 209 0.24 -24.97 -11.64
CA ILE A 209 -0.01 -25.08 -13.08
C ILE A 209 1.26 -25.51 -13.83
N GLU A 210 2.34 -24.74 -13.68
CA GLU A 210 3.59 -24.91 -14.44
C GLU A 210 4.22 -26.28 -14.22
N PHE A 211 4.22 -26.76 -12.97
CA PHE A 211 4.86 -28.02 -12.60
C PHE A 211 3.86 -29.16 -12.38
N HIS A 212 2.59 -28.95 -12.73
CA HIS A 212 1.51 -29.94 -12.59
C HIS A 212 1.43 -30.57 -11.18
N LEU A 213 1.59 -29.74 -10.14
CA LEU A 213 1.63 -30.20 -8.75
C LEU A 213 0.23 -30.45 -8.21
N GLU A 214 0.05 -31.56 -7.49
CA GLU A 214 -1.19 -31.86 -6.77
C GLU A 214 -1.46 -30.85 -5.63
N THR A 215 -2.70 -30.83 -5.15
CA THR A 215 -3.18 -29.74 -4.27
C THR A 215 -2.55 -29.73 -2.88
N ASN A 216 -2.04 -30.88 -2.42
CA ASN A 216 -1.48 -31.06 -1.07
C ASN A 216 0.03 -31.30 -1.05
N THR A 217 0.71 -31.29 -2.20
CA THR A 217 2.15 -31.60 -2.27
C THR A 217 3.02 -30.38 -2.02
N LEU A 218 2.52 -29.19 -2.38
CA LEU A 218 3.12 -27.91 -2.04
C LEU A 218 2.24 -27.24 -0.99
N SER A 219 2.80 -26.93 0.17
CA SER A 219 2.14 -26.15 1.21
C SER A 219 2.42 -24.66 1.00
N ILE A 220 1.36 -23.83 1.05
CA ILE A 220 1.54 -22.39 0.94
C ILE A 220 2.36 -21.84 2.13
N THR A 221 2.20 -22.45 3.30
CA THR A 221 2.96 -22.13 4.50
C THR A 221 4.46 -22.30 4.25
N ASP A 222 4.84 -23.35 3.51
CA ASP A 222 6.25 -23.65 3.23
C ASP A 222 6.86 -22.59 2.30
N LEU A 223 6.09 -22.07 1.34
CA LEU A 223 6.54 -20.96 0.48
C LEU A 223 6.78 -19.67 1.29
N PHE A 224 5.94 -19.38 2.31
CA PHE A 224 6.20 -18.25 3.20
C PHE A 224 7.39 -18.47 4.14
N GLN A 225 7.61 -19.71 4.56
CA GLN A 225 8.73 -20.07 5.45
C GLN A 225 10.07 -20.08 4.71
N HIS A 226 10.05 -20.39 3.42
CA HIS A 226 11.24 -20.49 2.60
C HIS A 226 11.19 -19.56 1.37
N PRO A 227 11.29 -18.24 1.57
CA PRO A 227 10.85 -17.22 0.60
C PRO A 227 11.86 -16.91 -0.52
N THR A 228 12.63 -17.89 -1.00
CA THR A 228 13.59 -17.69 -2.10
C THR A 228 13.35 -18.67 -3.24
N ILE A 229 13.80 -18.34 -4.45
CA ILE A 229 13.65 -19.21 -5.63
C ILE A 229 14.30 -20.57 -5.40
N ILE A 230 15.50 -20.60 -4.78
CA ILE A 230 16.22 -21.86 -4.47
C ILE A 230 15.34 -22.77 -3.61
N HIS A 231 14.76 -22.25 -2.52
CA HIS A 231 13.97 -23.10 -1.65
C HIS A 231 12.62 -23.48 -2.26
N HIS A 232 11.97 -22.57 -2.99
CA HIS A 232 10.77 -22.90 -3.74
C HIS A 232 11.05 -24.03 -4.74
N ALA A 233 12.19 -23.99 -5.45
CA ALA A 233 12.60 -25.06 -6.36
C ALA A 233 12.79 -26.40 -5.64
N GLN A 234 13.37 -26.40 -4.43
CA GLN A 234 13.52 -27.61 -3.62
C GLN A 234 12.17 -28.19 -3.19
N LEU A 235 11.24 -27.36 -2.73
CA LEU A 235 9.89 -27.78 -2.34
C LEU A 235 9.13 -28.35 -3.55
N ILE A 236 9.28 -27.72 -4.72
CA ILE A 236 8.70 -28.19 -5.98
C ILE A 236 9.33 -29.53 -6.40
N GLN A 237 10.65 -29.67 -6.31
CA GLN A 237 11.34 -30.93 -6.64
C GLN A 237 10.90 -32.07 -5.71
N GLN A 238 10.70 -31.81 -4.43
CA GLN A 238 10.20 -32.79 -3.45
C GLN A 238 8.75 -33.19 -3.74
N SER A 239 7.91 -32.23 -4.11
CA SER A 239 6.50 -32.48 -4.45
C SER A 239 6.32 -33.25 -5.76
N ILE A 240 7.13 -32.96 -6.79
CA ILE A 240 7.16 -33.72 -8.06
C ILE A 240 7.53 -35.20 -7.81
N ASN A 241 8.43 -35.48 -6.87
CA ASN A 241 8.85 -36.84 -6.56
C ASN A 241 7.78 -37.65 -5.78
N THR A 242 6.71 -37.02 -5.31
CA THR A 242 5.70 -37.63 -4.43
C THR A 242 4.38 -37.96 -5.17
N ILE A 243 4.35 -37.88 -6.50
CA ILE A 243 3.12 -38.03 -7.28
C ILE A 243 2.57 -39.46 -7.20
N HIS A 244 1.55 -39.65 -6.36
CA HIS A 244 0.54 -40.68 -6.49
C HIS A 244 -0.82 -40.15 -5.99
N THR A 245 -1.68 -39.87 -6.96
CA THR A 245 -3.15 -39.87 -6.91
C THR A 245 -3.82 -38.87 -5.95
N LEU A 246 -4.24 -37.72 -6.48
CA LEU A 246 -5.60 -37.17 -6.36
C LEU A 246 -5.86 -36.07 -7.42
N ASN A 247 -6.84 -36.32 -8.29
CA ASN A 247 -7.36 -35.39 -9.29
C ASN A 247 -7.97 -34.14 -8.61
N ASN A 248 -7.42 -32.95 -8.87
CA ASN A 248 -8.18 -31.71 -8.77
C ASN A 248 -8.30 -31.11 -10.16
N SER A 249 -9.44 -31.39 -10.81
CA SER A 249 -9.76 -30.82 -12.11
C SER A 249 -9.89 -29.29 -11.98
N PRO A 250 -9.43 -28.51 -12.97
CA PRO A 250 -9.65 -27.06 -12.98
C PRO A 250 -11.16 -26.76 -12.92
N TRP A 251 -11.52 -25.66 -12.26
CA TRP A 251 -12.91 -25.21 -12.27
C TRP A 251 -13.28 -24.74 -13.67
N SER A 252 -14.40 -25.23 -14.19
CA SER A 252 -14.95 -24.81 -15.47
C SER A 252 -16.20 -23.95 -15.27
N SER A 253 -16.47 -23.09 -16.25
CA SER A 253 -17.76 -22.39 -16.36
C SER A 253 -18.93 -23.38 -16.34
N LEU A 254 -19.99 -23.03 -15.60
CA LEU A 254 -21.23 -23.82 -15.55
C LEU A 254 -22.34 -23.20 -16.41
N HIS A 255 -22.07 -22.06 -17.06
CA HIS A 255 -23.02 -21.28 -17.87
C HIS A 255 -24.34 -20.97 -17.13
N LEU A 256 -24.25 -20.75 -15.83
CA LEU A 256 -25.40 -20.42 -14.99
C LEU A 256 -25.68 -18.92 -15.01
N ILE A 257 -26.96 -18.57 -15.02
CA ILE A 257 -27.41 -17.18 -14.87
C ILE A 257 -27.91 -16.87 -13.46
N GLN A 258 -28.19 -17.90 -12.65
CA GLN A 258 -28.73 -17.76 -11.30
C GLN A 258 -28.19 -18.86 -10.40
N ALA A 259 -27.81 -18.50 -9.17
CA ALA A 259 -27.41 -19.44 -8.12
C ALA A 259 -27.59 -18.80 -6.74
N ARG A 260 -27.28 -19.55 -5.68
CA ARG A 260 -27.09 -18.94 -4.36
C ARG A 260 -25.97 -17.91 -4.42
N ALA A 261 -26.12 -16.81 -3.68
CA ALA A 261 -25.07 -15.82 -3.53
C ALA A 261 -23.89 -16.40 -2.73
N SER A 262 -22.66 -15.92 -2.95
CA SER A 262 -21.51 -16.36 -2.15
C SER A 262 -21.69 -16.02 -0.67
N PHE A 263 -20.98 -16.71 0.23
CA PHE A 263 -21.10 -16.40 1.66
C PHE A 263 -20.73 -14.93 1.98
N ALA A 264 -19.77 -14.36 1.25
CA ALA A 264 -19.40 -12.96 1.39
C ALA A 264 -20.51 -12.00 0.91
N GLN A 265 -21.18 -12.30 -0.21
CA GLN A 265 -22.34 -11.55 -0.68
C GLN A 265 -23.51 -11.63 0.30
N GLN A 266 -23.81 -12.83 0.81
CA GLN A 266 -24.88 -13.05 1.79
C GLN A 266 -24.68 -12.18 3.02
N ARG A 267 -23.45 -12.14 3.56
CA ARG A 267 -23.12 -11.33 4.74
C ARG A 267 -23.34 -9.83 4.52
N ILE A 268 -22.84 -9.28 3.41
CA ILE A 268 -23.02 -7.85 3.10
C ILE A 268 -24.50 -7.53 2.93
N TYR A 269 -25.22 -8.35 2.16
CA TYR A 269 -26.66 -8.17 1.93
C TYR A 269 -27.44 -8.19 3.24
N LEU A 270 -27.19 -9.17 4.12
CA LEU A 270 -27.88 -9.26 5.41
C LEU A 270 -27.57 -8.07 6.33
N ASP A 271 -26.30 -7.69 6.47
CA ASP A 271 -25.92 -6.56 7.32
C ASP A 271 -26.54 -5.25 6.83
N GLU A 272 -26.60 -5.05 5.51
CA GLU A 272 -27.27 -3.91 4.90
C GLU A 272 -28.79 -3.91 5.15
N GLN A 273 -29.48 -5.04 4.96
CA GLN A 273 -30.92 -5.15 5.24
C GLN A 273 -31.25 -4.89 6.72
N ILE A 274 -30.42 -5.39 7.65
CA ILE A 274 -30.58 -5.14 9.08
C ILE A 274 -30.47 -3.64 9.40
N ARG A 275 -29.52 -2.93 8.79
CA ARG A 275 -29.32 -1.49 8.99
C ARG A 275 -30.43 -0.65 8.38
N PHE A 276 -30.93 -1.00 7.19
CA PHE A 276 -32.08 -0.33 6.60
C PHE A 276 -33.33 -0.46 7.47
N SER A 277 -33.57 -1.64 8.04
CA SER A 277 -34.76 -1.89 8.88
C SER A 277 -34.79 -1.07 10.18
N SER A 278 -33.64 -0.61 10.66
CA SER A 278 -33.53 0.02 11.97
C SER A 278 -33.64 1.54 11.98
N ASN A 279 -33.73 2.20 10.82
CA ASN A 279 -33.81 3.68 10.67
C ASN A 279 -32.71 4.45 11.42
N LYS A 280 -31.59 3.81 11.79
CA LYS A 280 -30.51 4.43 12.58
C LYS A 280 -29.37 4.99 11.76
N THR A 281 -29.26 4.59 10.49
CA THR A 281 -28.21 5.09 9.61
C THR A 281 -28.78 6.20 8.73
N ASN A 282 -28.36 7.45 8.96
CA ASN A 282 -28.51 8.52 7.97
C ASN A 282 -27.57 8.34 6.76
N MET A 283 -26.72 7.31 6.78
CA MET A 283 -25.66 7.06 5.79
C MET A 283 -25.97 5.78 5.01
N ASN A 284 -26.34 5.92 3.74
CA ASN A 284 -26.51 4.79 2.81
C ASN A 284 -25.17 4.34 2.19
N ASN A 285 -24.06 5.01 2.55
CA ASN A 285 -22.77 4.84 1.87
C ASN A 285 -21.84 3.76 2.45
N ILE A 286 -22.27 2.98 3.47
CA ILE A 286 -21.40 2.06 4.22
C ILE A 286 -20.76 0.97 3.34
N TYR A 287 -21.51 0.47 2.36
CA TYR A 287 -21.06 -0.54 1.41
C TYR A 287 -20.77 0.03 0.02
N VAL A 288 -20.50 1.34 -0.07
CA VAL A 288 -20.06 1.97 -1.31
C VAL A 288 -18.53 1.93 -1.39
N ILE A 289 -18.00 1.54 -2.55
CA ILE A 289 -16.59 1.71 -2.92
C ILE A 289 -16.52 2.88 -3.90
N PRO A 290 -16.12 4.08 -3.44
CA PRO A 290 -15.92 5.23 -4.31
C PRO A 290 -14.50 5.23 -4.90
N LEU A 291 -14.39 5.39 -6.21
CA LEU A 291 -13.14 5.65 -6.91
C LEU A 291 -13.23 7.03 -7.56
N LEU A 292 -12.43 7.97 -7.08
CA LEU A 292 -12.36 9.34 -7.60
C LEU A 292 -11.08 9.53 -8.42
N TYR A 293 -11.21 10.03 -9.65
CA TYR A 293 -10.11 10.30 -10.56
C TYR A 293 -10.16 11.73 -11.09
N ARG A 294 -8.98 12.29 -11.39
CA ARG A 294 -8.79 13.57 -12.08
C ARG A 294 -7.74 13.43 -13.18
N ILE A 295 -7.88 14.22 -14.23
CA ILE A 295 -6.88 14.30 -15.32
C ILE A 295 -5.57 14.92 -14.81
N SER A 296 -4.42 14.30 -15.13
CA SER A 296 -3.11 14.78 -14.66
C SER A 296 -2.48 15.90 -15.50
N SER A 297 -2.91 16.12 -16.76
CA SER A 297 -2.21 17.02 -17.71
C SER A 297 -3.15 17.83 -18.61
N MET A 298 -2.69 19.02 -18.99
CA MET A 298 -3.42 20.04 -19.78
C MET A 298 -3.65 19.69 -21.25
N ASN A 299 -2.83 18.79 -21.83
CA ASN A 299 -2.87 18.46 -23.25
C ASN A 299 -3.71 17.21 -23.56
N ASP A 300 -4.35 16.65 -22.53
CA ASP A 300 -5.09 15.41 -22.60
C ASP A 300 -6.57 15.67 -22.91
N HIS A 301 -7.14 14.86 -23.80
CA HIS A 301 -8.54 14.97 -24.21
C HIS A 301 -9.20 13.60 -24.06
N ILE A 302 -10.04 13.47 -23.02
CA ILE A 302 -10.85 12.27 -22.81
C ILE A 302 -12.26 12.56 -23.33
N SER A 303 -12.74 11.74 -24.25
CA SER A 303 -14.11 11.79 -24.75
C SER A 303 -15.05 11.09 -23.78
N ILE A 304 -16.06 11.82 -23.31
CA ILE A 304 -17.12 11.35 -22.44
C ILE A 304 -17.94 10.26 -23.15
N THR A 305 -18.21 10.42 -24.43
CA THR A 305 -18.92 9.43 -25.24
C THR A 305 -18.15 8.12 -25.33
N ARG A 306 -16.84 8.17 -25.65
CA ARG A 306 -16.00 6.96 -25.65
C ARG A 306 -15.91 6.32 -24.27
N LEU A 307 -15.80 7.16 -23.24
CA LEU A 307 -15.73 6.70 -21.86
C LEU A 307 -17.03 5.99 -21.45
N HIS A 308 -18.18 6.54 -21.84
CA HIS A 308 -19.49 5.92 -21.64
C HIS A 308 -19.58 4.55 -22.35
N HIS A 309 -19.16 4.46 -23.61
CA HIS A 309 -19.11 3.17 -24.33
C HIS A 309 -18.16 2.16 -23.67
N ALA A 310 -17.00 2.60 -23.20
CA ALA A 310 -16.07 1.76 -22.46
C ALA A 310 -16.70 1.20 -21.18
N PHE A 311 -17.45 2.01 -20.44
CA PHE A 311 -18.20 1.54 -19.27
C PHE A 311 -19.26 0.51 -19.61
N GLN A 312 -20.07 0.77 -20.64
CA GLN A 312 -21.09 -0.19 -21.10
C GLN A 312 -20.46 -1.53 -21.53
N SER A 313 -19.31 -1.48 -22.19
CA SER A 313 -18.53 -2.66 -22.56
C SER A 313 -18.07 -3.47 -21.33
N VAL A 314 -17.49 -2.80 -20.33
CA VAL A 314 -17.03 -3.46 -19.09
C VAL A 314 -18.21 -4.09 -18.33
N ILE A 315 -19.35 -3.41 -18.21
CA ILE A 315 -20.55 -3.94 -17.56
C ILE A 315 -21.12 -5.13 -18.34
N THR A 316 -21.06 -5.09 -19.66
CA THR A 316 -21.51 -6.20 -20.52
C THR A 316 -20.61 -7.43 -20.36
N LYS A 317 -19.28 -7.22 -20.33
CA LYS A 317 -18.26 -8.26 -20.12
C LYS A 317 -18.36 -8.90 -18.74
N HIS A 318 -18.44 -8.09 -17.68
CA HIS A 318 -18.41 -8.56 -16.30
C HIS A 318 -19.81 -8.72 -15.73
N GLN A 319 -20.32 -9.95 -15.78
CA GLN A 319 -21.69 -10.30 -15.37
C GLN A 319 -22.00 -9.90 -13.91
N ILE A 320 -21.00 -9.89 -13.04
CA ILE A 320 -21.13 -9.46 -11.64
C ILE A 320 -21.59 -8.01 -11.48
N LEU A 321 -21.23 -7.11 -12.42
CA LEU A 321 -21.61 -5.69 -12.41
C LEU A 321 -23.08 -5.45 -12.83
N ARG A 322 -23.77 -6.53 -13.22
CA ARG A 322 -25.19 -6.56 -13.60
C ARG A 322 -25.98 -7.63 -12.84
N THR A 323 -25.56 -7.88 -11.61
CA THR A 323 -26.13 -8.93 -10.75
C THR A 323 -27.16 -8.37 -9.80
N ALA A 324 -28.37 -8.95 -9.83
CA ALA A 324 -29.38 -8.74 -8.82
C ALA A 324 -29.19 -9.69 -7.62
N LEU A 325 -29.40 -9.20 -6.40
CA LEU A 325 -29.50 -9.96 -5.16
C LEU A 325 -30.89 -9.85 -4.57
N TYR A 326 -31.51 -10.99 -4.28
CA TYR A 326 -32.82 -11.06 -3.62
C TYR A 326 -32.97 -12.34 -2.81
N VAL A 327 -33.94 -12.36 -1.90
CA VAL A 327 -34.28 -13.54 -1.11
C VAL A 327 -35.34 -14.37 -1.84
N ASP A 328 -35.09 -15.66 -2.03
CA ASP A 328 -36.07 -16.58 -2.62
C ASP A 328 -37.15 -17.00 -1.61
N THR A 329 -38.15 -17.74 -2.11
CA THR A 329 -39.23 -18.29 -1.27
C THR A 329 -38.77 -19.22 -0.14
N ASN A 330 -37.54 -19.74 -0.20
CA ASN A 330 -36.96 -20.63 0.79
C ASN A 330 -36.05 -19.88 1.80
N GLY A 331 -35.93 -18.55 1.68
CA GLY A 331 -35.08 -17.74 2.54
C GLY A 331 -33.60 -17.71 2.12
N HIS A 332 -33.23 -18.26 0.96
CA HIS A 332 -31.87 -18.16 0.43
C HIS A 332 -31.68 -16.85 -0.31
N ILE A 333 -30.51 -16.23 -0.13
CA ILE A 333 -30.11 -15.08 -0.94
C ILE A 333 -29.57 -15.62 -2.27
N ILE A 334 -30.20 -15.18 -3.34
CA ILE A 334 -29.93 -15.58 -4.71
C ILE A 334 -29.24 -14.43 -5.43
N GLN A 335 -28.23 -14.78 -6.22
CA GLN A 335 -27.65 -13.91 -7.23
C GLN A 335 -28.18 -14.28 -8.61
N HIS A 336 -28.53 -13.27 -9.40
CA HIS A 336 -29.11 -13.44 -10.73
C HIS A 336 -28.53 -12.42 -11.70
N TYR A 337 -27.91 -12.90 -12.78
CA TYR A 337 -27.35 -12.07 -13.84
C TYR A 337 -28.44 -11.54 -14.77
N LEU A 338 -28.55 -10.23 -14.90
CA LEU A 338 -29.53 -9.57 -15.75
C LEU A 338 -29.01 -9.40 -17.18
N ASP A 339 -29.86 -9.59 -18.19
CA ASP A 339 -29.47 -9.44 -19.60
C ASP A 339 -28.95 -8.01 -19.90
N PRO A 340 -27.76 -7.86 -20.52
CA PRO A 340 -27.19 -6.55 -20.80
C PRO A 340 -28.12 -5.66 -21.65
N ASN A 341 -28.91 -6.23 -22.56
CA ASN A 341 -29.83 -5.46 -23.40
C ASN A 341 -31.00 -4.88 -22.60
N ILE A 342 -31.38 -5.51 -21.49
CA ILE A 342 -32.45 -4.99 -20.62
C ILE A 342 -31.93 -3.79 -19.85
N ILE A 343 -30.70 -3.84 -19.37
CA ILE A 343 -30.18 -2.80 -18.48
C ILE A 343 -29.69 -1.57 -19.23
N LEU A 344 -29.13 -1.77 -20.44
CA LEU A 344 -28.65 -0.67 -21.27
C LEU A 344 -29.77 0.12 -21.97
N ASN A 345 -30.98 -0.44 -22.08
CA ASN A 345 -32.11 0.17 -22.81
C ASN A 345 -33.29 0.58 -21.91
N ASP A 346 -33.23 0.32 -20.61
CA ASP A 346 -34.27 0.70 -19.65
C ASP A 346 -33.83 1.93 -18.87
N ASP A 347 -34.40 3.11 -19.15
CA ASP A 347 -34.09 4.38 -18.47
C ASP A 347 -34.22 4.30 -16.94
N THR A 348 -35.00 3.34 -16.41
CA THR A 348 -35.15 3.15 -14.95
C THR A 348 -34.05 2.30 -14.33
N LYS A 349 -33.30 1.56 -15.16
CA LYS A 349 -32.18 0.69 -14.76
C LYS A 349 -30.86 1.09 -15.42
N SER A 350 -30.87 2.13 -16.25
CA SER A 350 -29.72 2.53 -17.06
C SER A 350 -28.55 2.87 -16.14
N TYR A 351 -27.37 2.36 -16.50
CA TYR A 351 -26.09 2.73 -15.90
C TYR A 351 -25.58 4.05 -16.47
N ASP A 352 -26.49 5.00 -16.74
CA ASP A 352 -26.16 6.21 -17.47
C ASP A 352 -25.14 7.06 -16.70
N LEU A 353 -24.21 7.59 -17.48
CA LEU A 353 -23.24 8.56 -17.05
C LEU A 353 -23.97 9.87 -16.69
N THR A 354 -23.89 10.24 -15.41
CA THR A 354 -24.53 11.46 -14.90
C THR A 354 -23.52 12.59 -14.84
N ILE A 355 -23.84 13.75 -15.45
CA ILE A 355 -23.00 14.95 -15.37
C ILE A 355 -23.55 15.88 -14.29
N VAL A 356 -22.71 16.21 -13.31
CA VAL A 356 -23.00 17.14 -12.22
C VAL A 356 -22.19 18.41 -12.43
N ASN A 357 -22.87 19.52 -12.72
CA ASN A 357 -22.23 20.81 -13.01
C ASN A 357 -22.07 21.64 -11.73
N LEU A 358 -20.82 21.95 -11.38
CA LEU A 358 -20.44 22.86 -10.30
C LEU A 358 -20.40 24.29 -10.81
N HIS A 359 -21.15 25.19 -10.17
CA HIS A 359 -21.16 26.61 -10.51
C HIS A 359 -20.20 27.36 -9.58
N ASN A 360 -19.46 28.37 -10.08
CA ASN A 360 -18.50 29.14 -9.27
C ASN A 360 -19.09 29.83 -8.01
N ASP A 361 -20.41 30.02 -7.95
CA ASP A 361 -21.13 30.55 -6.78
C ASP A 361 -21.48 29.48 -5.72
N ASP A 362 -21.31 28.19 -6.02
CA ASP A 362 -21.43 27.12 -5.03
C ASP A 362 -20.24 27.21 -4.06
N ARG A 363 -20.48 27.81 -2.90
CA ARG A 363 -19.58 27.70 -1.73
C ARG A 363 -19.44 26.26 -1.19
N ARG A 364 -20.08 25.28 -1.85
CA ARG A 364 -20.03 23.86 -1.48
C ARG A 364 -18.68 23.29 -1.89
N HIS A 365 -17.92 22.77 -0.93
CA HIS A 365 -16.70 22.06 -1.24
C HIS A 365 -17.04 20.80 -2.05
N MET A 366 -16.23 20.44 -3.05
CA MET A 366 -16.36 19.21 -3.86
C MET A 366 -16.69 17.97 -3.01
N ASN A 367 -16.06 17.87 -1.84
CA ASN A 367 -16.28 16.83 -0.83
C ASN A 367 -17.75 16.72 -0.35
N GLU A 368 -18.45 17.84 -0.18
CA GLU A 368 -19.85 17.87 0.24
C GLU A 368 -20.76 17.26 -0.83
N ILE A 369 -20.49 17.56 -2.10
CA ILE A 369 -21.27 17.06 -3.24
C ILE A 369 -21.02 15.58 -3.46
N ILE A 370 -19.76 15.14 -3.35
CA ILE A 370 -19.44 13.70 -3.37
C ILE A 370 -20.16 12.99 -2.22
N THR A 371 -20.15 13.57 -1.02
CA THR A 371 -20.86 13.00 0.13
C THR A 371 -22.37 12.95 -0.09
N GLU A 372 -22.96 13.97 -0.72
CA GLU A 372 -24.39 14.01 -1.09
C GLU A 372 -24.72 12.89 -2.09
N ILE A 373 -23.94 12.75 -3.17
CA ILE A 373 -24.10 11.69 -4.17
C ILE A 373 -24.01 10.30 -3.51
N LEU A 374 -22.98 10.07 -2.69
CA LEU A 374 -22.76 8.76 -2.06
C LEU A 374 -23.85 8.40 -1.04
N ASN A 375 -24.57 9.37 -0.49
CA ASN A 375 -25.64 9.14 0.49
C ASN A 375 -27.06 9.06 -0.13
N GLN A 376 -27.19 9.21 -1.44
CA GLN A 376 -28.48 9.06 -2.13
C GLN A 376 -29.08 7.68 -1.83
N ALA A 377 -30.35 7.66 -1.40
CA ALA A 377 -31.04 6.43 -1.05
C ALA A 377 -31.26 5.49 -2.24
N ASP A 378 -31.28 6.05 -3.44
CA ASP A 378 -31.42 5.34 -4.70
C ASP A 378 -30.09 5.21 -5.46
N LEU A 379 -28.94 5.40 -4.79
CA LEU A 379 -27.64 5.19 -5.43
C LEU A 379 -27.53 3.77 -6.00
N PHE A 380 -27.97 2.77 -5.21
CA PHE A 380 -28.01 1.37 -5.60
C PHE A 380 -29.39 0.76 -5.41
N ASP A 381 -29.66 -0.30 -6.17
CA ASP A 381 -30.78 -1.20 -5.94
C ASP A 381 -30.33 -2.61 -6.29
N LEU A 382 -29.97 -3.36 -5.25
CA LEU A 382 -29.48 -4.73 -5.40
C LEU A 382 -30.53 -5.66 -5.99
N SER A 383 -31.82 -5.43 -5.76
CA SER A 383 -32.89 -6.29 -6.28
C SER A 383 -33.05 -6.19 -7.81
N ASN A 384 -32.66 -5.04 -8.37
CA ASN A 384 -32.74 -4.73 -9.79
C ASN A 384 -31.37 -4.70 -10.50
N GLY A 385 -30.31 -5.14 -9.82
CA GLY A 385 -28.95 -5.22 -10.37
C GLY A 385 -28.26 -3.88 -10.59
N ARG A 386 -28.77 -2.80 -10.00
CA ARG A 386 -28.16 -1.47 -10.04
C ARG A 386 -27.08 -1.38 -8.95
N VAL A 387 -25.89 -1.86 -9.30
CA VAL A 387 -24.78 -2.07 -8.36
C VAL A 387 -23.54 -1.20 -8.64
N ILE A 388 -23.59 -0.39 -9.70
CA ILE A 388 -22.52 0.52 -10.12
C ILE A 388 -23.11 1.83 -10.66
N ARG A 389 -22.47 2.96 -10.37
CA ARG A 389 -22.85 4.29 -10.85
C ARG A 389 -21.62 5.09 -11.28
N PHE A 390 -21.80 5.93 -12.28
CA PHE A 390 -20.76 6.76 -12.84
C PHE A 390 -21.19 8.22 -12.90
N HIS A 391 -20.38 9.10 -12.31
CA HIS A 391 -20.62 10.53 -12.30
C HIS A 391 -19.41 11.29 -12.86
N ILE A 392 -19.66 12.28 -13.71
CA ILE A 392 -18.71 13.32 -14.07
C ILE A 392 -19.07 14.55 -13.26
N ILE A 393 -18.13 15.07 -12.48
CA ILE A 393 -18.27 16.31 -11.74
C ILE A 393 -17.51 17.38 -12.53
N ARG A 394 -18.24 18.28 -13.19
CA ARG A 394 -17.70 19.28 -14.12
C ARG A 394 -17.68 20.66 -13.48
N HIS A 395 -16.57 21.39 -13.61
CA HIS A 395 -16.49 22.78 -13.15
C HIS A 395 -16.87 23.75 -14.27
N CYS A 396 -18.00 24.43 -14.14
CA CYS A 396 -18.47 25.41 -15.12
C CYS A 396 -17.91 26.81 -14.82
N HIS A 397 -17.07 27.36 -15.72
CA HIS A 397 -16.69 28.77 -15.66
C HIS A 397 -17.84 29.64 -16.21
N GLN A 398 -18.41 30.51 -15.37
CA GLN A 398 -19.22 31.63 -15.86
C GLN A 398 -18.30 32.70 -16.44
N SER A 399 -18.10 32.71 -17.76
CA SER A 399 -17.78 33.95 -18.47
C SER A 399 -19.08 34.62 -18.88
N GLN A 400 -19.34 35.81 -18.35
CA GLN A 400 -20.29 36.76 -18.93
C GLN A 400 -19.87 36.98 -20.40
N ASP A 401 -20.86 36.89 -21.29
CA ASP A 401 -20.79 36.94 -22.75
C ASP A 401 -20.53 35.59 -23.46
N ASN A 402 -21.62 34.99 -23.94
CA ASN A 402 -21.74 34.04 -25.05
C ASN A 402 -20.43 33.38 -25.54
N ILE A 403 -19.90 32.43 -24.77
CA ILE A 403 -18.98 31.41 -25.29
C ILE A 403 -19.62 30.06 -24.96
N SER A 404 -20.10 29.42 -26.01
CA SER A 404 -20.46 28.00 -26.06
C SER A 404 -19.41 27.17 -25.33
N CYS A 405 -19.84 26.16 -24.56
CA CYS A 405 -18.96 25.08 -24.13
C CYS A 405 -18.40 24.42 -25.41
N GLU A 406 -17.23 24.86 -25.88
CA GLU A 406 -16.78 24.61 -27.26
C GLU A 406 -16.40 23.14 -27.54
N ASN A 407 -16.53 22.22 -26.57
CA ASN A 407 -16.60 20.77 -26.77
C ASN A 407 -17.26 20.08 -25.57
N ASP A 408 -18.60 19.93 -25.54
CA ASP A 408 -19.34 19.28 -24.43
C ASP A 408 -18.88 17.85 -24.12
N ASP A 409 -18.31 17.16 -25.11
CA ASP A 409 -17.87 15.76 -25.02
C ASP A 409 -16.47 15.58 -24.41
N LEU A 410 -15.67 16.64 -24.21
CA LEU A 410 -14.31 16.50 -23.67
C LEU A 410 -14.25 16.82 -22.17
N LEU A 411 -13.55 15.99 -21.40
CA LEU A 411 -13.23 16.27 -20.01
C LEU A 411 -12.13 17.34 -19.90
N SER A 412 -12.26 18.22 -18.91
CA SER A 412 -11.27 19.24 -18.56
C SER A 412 -10.44 18.86 -17.32
N GLU A 413 -9.32 19.54 -17.07
CA GLU A 413 -8.45 19.29 -15.90
C GLU A 413 -9.15 19.43 -14.54
N ASN A 414 -10.20 20.25 -14.48
CA ASN A 414 -10.98 20.48 -13.28
C ASN A 414 -12.10 19.43 -13.13
N ASP A 415 -12.38 18.66 -14.18
CA ASP A 415 -13.42 17.64 -14.13
C ASP A 415 -12.93 16.41 -13.37
N HIS A 416 -13.83 15.84 -12.59
CA HIS A 416 -13.57 14.64 -11.80
C HIS A 416 -14.48 13.51 -12.25
N ILE A 417 -13.94 12.31 -12.19
CA ILE A 417 -14.65 11.06 -12.45
C ILE A 417 -14.89 10.36 -11.13
N LEU A 418 -16.15 10.16 -10.75
CA LEU A 418 -16.54 9.39 -9.58
C LEU A 418 -17.24 8.09 -10.01
N ILE A 419 -16.60 6.96 -9.71
CA ILE A 419 -17.15 5.62 -9.89
C ILE A 419 -17.58 5.10 -8.53
N SER A 420 -18.86 4.75 -8.38
CA SER A 420 -19.40 4.20 -7.14
C SER A 420 -19.84 2.77 -7.39
N ILE A 421 -19.29 1.81 -6.66
CA ILE A 421 -19.60 0.38 -6.82
C ILE A 421 -20.06 -0.20 -5.49
N HIS A 422 -21.08 -1.05 -5.51
CA HIS A 422 -21.54 -1.73 -4.31
C HIS A 422 -20.58 -2.86 -3.90
N HIS A 423 -20.19 -2.89 -2.64
CA HIS A 423 -19.19 -3.81 -2.10
C HIS A 423 -19.60 -5.29 -2.18
N ALA A 424 -20.91 -5.60 -2.28
CA ALA A 424 -21.37 -6.97 -2.55
C ALA A 424 -20.90 -7.52 -3.91
N MET A 425 -20.52 -6.66 -4.86
CA MET A 425 -20.09 -7.04 -6.21
C MET A 425 -18.59 -6.85 -6.44
N PHE A 426 -17.89 -6.24 -5.49
CA PHE A 426 -16.58 -5.65 -5.74
C PHE A 426 -15.73 -5.61 -4.48
N ASP A 427 -14.44 -5.91 -4.61
CA ASP A 427 -13.46 -5.83 -3.53
C ASP A 427 -12.19 -5.06 -3.98
N GLY A 428 -11.23 -4.86 -3.07
CA GLY A 428 -10.02 -4.08 -3.38
C GLY A 428 -9.17 -4.67 -4.51
N ALA A 429 -9.13 -6.00 -4.65
CA ALA A 429 -8.41 -6.66 -5.74
C ALA A 429 -9.15 -6.53 -7.09
N SER A 430 -10.48 -6.37 -7.06
CA SER A 430 -11.29 -6.11 -8.25
C SER A 430 -10.96 -4.76 -8.90
N THR A 431 -10.44 -3.79 -8.14
CA THR A 431 -10.07 -2.46 -8.65
C THR A 431 -9.09 -2.54 -9.82
N SER A 432 -7.97 -3.27 -9.67
CA SER A 432 -6.96 -3.36 -10.73
C SER A 432 -7.49 -4.08 -11.99
N VAL A 433 -8.31 -5.11 -11.81
CA VAL A 433 -8.98 -5.84 -12.90
C VAL A 433 -9.94 -4.92 -13.66
N PHE A 434 -10.75 -4.17 -12.92
CA PHE A 434 -11.72 -3.24 -13.48
C PHE A 434 -11.05 -2.10 -14.26
N LEU A 435 -10.05 -1.44 -13.69
CA LEU A 435 -9.35 -0.32 -14.33
C LEU A 435 -8.61 -0.75 -15.59
N ARG A 436 -7.96 -1.92 -15.55
CA ARG A 436 -7.31 -2.51 -16.74
C ARG A 436 -8.33 -2.76 -17.85
N ASP A 437 -9.44 -3.39 -17.52
CA ASP A 437 -10.46 -3.74 -18.51
C ASP A 437 -11.19 -2.50 -19.06
N LEU A 438 -11.36 -1.46 -18.24
CA LEU A 438 -11.87 -0.15 -18.66
C LEU A 438 -10.91 0.56 -19.61
N SER A 439 -9.61 0.54 -19.32
CA SER A 439 -8.56 1.08 -20.19
C SER A 439 -8.58 0.40 -21.56
N LEU A 440 -8.63 -0.94 -21.58
CA LEU A 440 -8.72 -1.71 -22.82
C LEU A 440 -9.99 -1.40 -23.60
N ALA A 441 -11.13 -1.30 -22.92
CA ALA A 441 -12.42 -0.99 -23.56
C ALA A 441 -12.44 0.42 -24.16
N TYR A 442 -11.77 1.39 -23.52
CA TYR A 442 -11.67 2.76 -24.03
C TYR A 442 -10.76 2.87 -25.26
N GLN A 443 -9.71 2.05 -25.34
CA GLN A 443 -8.78 2.01 -26.47
C GLN A 443 -9.34 1.27 -27.69
N SER A 444 -10.26 0.32 -27.48
CA SER A 444 -10.86 -0.46 -28.56
C SER A 444 -11.94 0.31 -29.32
N ASP A 445 -11.92 0.25 -30.65
CA ASP A 445 -13.03 0.75 -31.48
C ASP A 445 -14.27 -0.17 -31.33
N ASP A 446 -15.48 0.43 -31.30
CA ASP A 446 -16.81 -0.20 -31.10
C ASP A 446 -17.05 -1.49 -31.91
N SER A 447 -16.33 -1.68 -33.01
CA SER A 447 -16.49 -2.82 -33.92
C SER A 447 -15.78 -4.11 -33.49
N GLN A 448 -14.79 -4.06 -32.58
CA GLN A 448 -13.99 -5.23 -32.18
C GLN A 448 -14.41 -5.86 -30.83
N VAL A 449 -15.04 -5.07 -29.96
CA VAL A 449 -15.37 -5.46 -28.57
C VAL A 449 -16.35 -6.64 -28.48
N ARG A 450 -17.27 -6.76 -29.44
CA ARG A 450 -18.29 -7.84 -29.45
C ARG A 450 -17.73 -9.25 -29.68
N SER A 451 -16.46 -9.41 -30.03
CA SER A 451 -15.93 -10.66 -30.60
C SER A 451 -15.04 -11.51 -29.68
N SER A 452 -14.76 -11.10 -28.44
CA SER A 452 -13.83 -11.83 -27.55
C SER A 452 -14.41 -12.21 -26.17
N MET A 453 -15.72 -12.39 -26.07
CA MET A 453 -16.26 -13.13 -24.92
C MET A 453 -15.89 -14.59 -25.09
N ASP A 454 -14.83 -15.03 -24.41
CA ASP A 454 -14.58 -16.44 -24.22
C ASP A 454 -15.70 -16.99 -23.33
N ASP A 455 -16.72 -17.58 -23.96
CA ASP A 455 -17.89 -18.17 -23.31
C ASP A 455 -17.52 -19.19 -22.22
N ASN A 456 -16.29 -19.71 -22.25
CA ASN A 456 -15.78 -20.70 -21.30
C ASN A 456 -15.11 -20.09 -20.05
N SER A 457 -15.03 -18.76 -19.95
CA SER A 457 -14.43 -18.11 -18.79
C SER A 457 -15.26 -18.33 -17.52
N LEU A 458 -14.58 -18.65 -16.42
CA LEU A 458 -15.21 -18.83 -15.10
C LEU A 458 -15.84 -17.51 -14.65
N ASN A 459 -17.11 -17.54 -14.25
CA ASN A 459 -17.84 -16.40 -13.72
C ASN A 459 -18.01 -16.49 -12.20
N TYR A 460 -18.43 -15.39 -11.58
CA TYR A 460 -18.57 -15.32 -10.13
C TYR A 460 -19.67 -16.25 -9.56
N ILE A 461 -20.73 -16.51 -10.34
CA ILE A 461 -21.76 -17.50 -10.01
C ILE A 461 -21.15 -18.89 -9.92
N ASP A 462 -20.25 -19.24 -10.83
CA ASP A 462 -19.57 -20.54 -10.82
C ASP A 462 -18.73 -20.68 -9.54
N TYR A 463 -17.97 -19.63 -9.18
CA TYR A 463 -17.27 -19.57 -7.90
C TYR A 463 -18.20 -19.86 -6.72
N SER A 464 -19.37 -19.22 -6.68
CA SER A 464 -20.30 -19.43 -5.58
C SER A 464 -20.82 -20.87 -5.51
N VAL A 465 -21.08 -21.50 -6.65
CA VAL A 465 -21.49 -22.92 -6.69
C VAL A 465 -20.37 -23.81 -6.17
N TYR A 466 -19.13 -23.60 -6.61
CA TYR A 466 -17.98 -24.36 -6.12
C TYR A 466 -17.70 -24.12 -4.63
N GLU A 467 -17.86 -22.87 -4.15
CA GLU A 467 -17.70 -22.51 -2.74
C GLU A 467 -18.67 -23.31 -1.85
N HIS A 468 -19.93 -23.45 -2.26
CA HIS A 468 -20.93 -24.23 -1.51
C HIS A 468 -20.70 -25.74 -1.59
N ALA A 469 -20.08 -26.24 -2.67
CA ALA A 469 -19.82 -27.66 -2.88
C ALA A 469 -18.51 -28.15 -2.24
N MET A 470 -17.65 -27.24 -1.79
CA MET A 470 -16.33 -27.56 -1.26
C MET A 470 -16.43 -28.28 0.10
N ASP A 471 -15.69 -29.37 0.26
CA ASP A 471 -15.51 -30.00 1.58
C ASP A 471 -14.64 -29.10 2.45
N MET A 472 -15.21 -28.63 3.55
CA MET A 472 -14.55 -27.74 4.50
C MET A 472 -14.33 -28.39 5.88
N SER A 473 -14.45 -29.72 6.00
CA SER A 473 -14.38 -30.42 7.29
C SER A 473 -13.07 -30.18 8.05
N LEU A 474 -11.93 -30.21 7.34
CA LEU A 474 -10.62 -29.90 7.93
C LEU A 474 -10.53 -28.45 8.44
N SER A 475 -11.05 -27.50 7.67
CA SER A 475 -11.06 -26.08 8.06
C SER A 475 -12.01 -25.83 9.23
N ARG A 476 -13.15 -26.53 9.30
CA ARG A 476 -14.05 -26.50 10.45
C ARG A 476 -13.33 -26.93 11.73
N GLU A 477 -12.67 -28.09 11.72
CA GLU A 477 -11.93 -28.61 12.87
C GLU A 477 -10.82 -27.65 13.30
N PHE A 478 -10.08 -27.09 12.32
CA PHE A 478 -9.07 -26.09 12.58
C PHE A 478 -9.64 -24.87 13.32
N TRP A 479 -10.69 -24.23 12.79
CA TRP A 479 -11.25 -23.02 13.37
C TRP A 479 -11.90 -23.26 14.75
N HIS A 480 -12.52 -24.42 14.95
CA HIS A 480 -13.00 -24.83 16.27
C HIS A 480 -11.84 -24.89 17.27
N SER A 481 -10.72 -25.52 16.91
CA SER A 481 -9.52 -25.58 17.76
C SER A 481 -8.90 -24.20 18.01
N GLN A 482 -8.84 -23.32 17.00
CA GLN A 482 -8.24 -21.98 17.15
C GLN A 482 -8.99 -21.08 18.14
N LEU A 483 -10.30 -21.26 18.26
CA LEU A 483 -11.18 -20.44 19.11
C LEU A 483 -11.57 -21.14 20.42
N GLU A 484 -11.12 -22.38 20.64
CA GLU A 484 -11.43 -23.13 21.84
C GLU A 484 -10.95 -22.41 23.11
N GLY A 485 -11.85 -22.23 24.07
CA GLY A 485 -11.57 -21.54 25.33
C GLY A 485 -11.45 -20.01 25.23
N TYR A 486 -11.60 -19.41 24.04
CA TYR A 486 -11.68 -17.96 23.92
C TYR A 486 -13.03 -17.45 24.44
N ASN A 487 -13.01 -16.45 25.33
CA ASN A 487 -14.25 -15.82 25.78
C ASN A 487 -14.71 -14.77 24.76
N ILE A 488 -15.50 -15.22 23.79
CA ILE A 488 -15.94 -14.42 22.63
C ILE A 488 -16.91 -13.31 23.02
N GLU A 489 -17.59 -13.44 24.16
CA GLU A 489 -18.48 -12.40 24.71
C GLU A 489 -17.70 -11.31 25.48
N CYS A 490 -16.41 -11.54 25.77
CA CYS A 490 -15.56 -10.57 26.45
C CYS A 490 -14.88 -9.67 25.43
N SER A 491 -15.48 -8.50 25.19
CA SER A 491 -14.86 -7.43 24.41
C SER A 491 -13.50 -7.01 24.97
N LEU A 492 -12.63 -6.52 24.09
CA LEU A 492 -11.41 -5.85 24.51
C LEU A 492 -11.78 -4.65 25.40
N SER A 493 -11.07 -4.48 26.51
CA SER A 493 -11.29 -3.39 27.47
C SER A 493 -10.70 -2.08 26.94
N LEU A 494 -11.24 -1.61 25.83
CA LEU A 494 -10.83 -0.37 25.17
C LEU A 494 -11.28 0.86 25.97
N PRO A 495 -10.50 1.95 25.96
CA PRO A 495 -10.84 3.19 26.67
C PRO A 495 -11.89 3.99 25.90
N VAL A 496 -13.13 3.49 25.85
CA VAL A 496 -14.28 4.16 25.22
C VAL A 496 -14.73 5.38 26.03
N ASP A 497 -15.15 6.44 25.36
CA ASP A 497 -15.72 7.64 26.00
C ASP A 497 -17.18 7.42 26.40
N ARG A 498 -17.88 6.54 25.67
CA ARG A 498 -19.32 6.25 25.85
C ARG A 498 -19.54 4.75 25.88
N GLN A 499 -20.37 4.29 26.81
CA GLN A 499 -20.79 2.88 26.86
C GLN A 499 -21.96 2.65 25.91
N ARG A 500 -21.94 1.52 25.21
CA ARG A 500 -23.06 1.08 24.38
C ARG A 500 -24.20 0.63 25.30
N SER A 501 -25.40 1.19 25.08
CA SER A 501 -26.57 0.79 25.87
C SER A 501 -27.04 -0.62 25.47
N SER A 502 -27.53 -1.41 26.42
CA SER A 502 -28.06 -2.77 26.14
C SER A 502 -29.28 -2.78 25.22
N THR A 503 -29.98 -1.65 25.11
CA THR A 503 -31.13 -1.43 24.22
C THR A 503 -30.73 -0.94 22.82
N ASP A 504 -29.49 -0.50 22.64
CA ASP A 504 -28.99 0.08 21.39
C ASP A 504 -27.62 -0.48 21.03
N GLN A 505 -27.63 -1.70 20.48
CA GLN A 505 -26.41 -2.38 20.05
C GLN A 505 -25.95 -1.99 18.63
N GLN A 506 -26.72 -1.18 17.90
CA GLN A 506 -26.45 -0.91 16.48
C GLN A 506 -25.59 0.34 16.27
N ARG A 507 -24.69 0.28 15.27
CA ARG A 507 -23.74 1.35 14.93
C ARG A 507 -24.41 2.39 14.04
N SER A 508 -24.23 3.68 14.34
CA SER A 508 -24.70 4.78 13.48
C SER A 508 -24.00 4.83 12.12
N GLY A 509 -22.82 4.19 12.04
CA GLY A 509 -21.94 4.25 10.87
C GLY A 509 -21.02 5.47 10.87
N LEU A 510 -21.21 6.44 11.77
CA LEU A 510 -20.29 7.58 11.91
C LEU A 510 -18.96 7.13 12.54
N ALA A 511 -17.85 7.68 12.04
CA ALA A 511 -16.54 7.49 12.61
C ALA A 511 -15.96 8.79 13.19
N SER A 512 -14.98 8.57 14.06
CA SER A 512 -13.96 9.53 14.47
C SER A 512 -12.61 8.95 14.05
N THR A 513 -11.84 9.70 13.25
CA THR A 513 -10.54 9.24 12.75
C THR A 513 -9.34 10.04 13.26
N ALA A 514 -8.17 9.43 13.15
CA ALA A 514 -6.89 10.11 13.28
C ALA A 514 -5.86 9.43 12.36
N GLU A 515 -5.16 10.22 11.55
CA GLU A 515 -4.11 9.75 10.64
C GLU A 515 -2.71 10.04 11.21
N ILE A 516 -1.79 9.12 10.97
CA ILE A 516 -0.38 9.21 11.33
C ILE A 516 0.42 8.97 10.04
N SER A 517 1.26 9.92 9.68
CA SER A 517 2.26 9.76 8.61
C SER A 517 3.64 9.57 9.22
N PHE A 518 4.35 8.51 8.84
CA PHE A 518 5.69 8.23 9.36
C PHE A 518 6.76 8.81 8.43
N ASP A 519 7.85 9.31 9.02
CA ASP A 519 8.98 9.80 8.24
C ASP A 519 9.69 8.65 7.49
N ASN A 520 10.53 9.01 6.51
CA ASN A 520 11.22 8.03 5.68
C ASN A 520 12.23 7.17 6.48
N LYS A 521 12.76 7.68 7.59
CA LYS A 521 13.73 6.96 8.44
C LYS A 521 13.05 5.82 9.19
N ILE A 522 11.91 6.09 9.80
CA ILE A 522 11.06 5.13 10.48
C ILE A 522 10.52 4.11 9.47
N CYS A 523 10.03 4.58 8.31
CA CYS A 523 9.59 3.70 7.23
C CYS A 523 10.70 2.73 6.80
N THR A 524 11.92 3.24 6.56
CA THR A 524 13.07 2.39 6.19
C THR A 524 13.39 1.37 7.28
N SER A 525 13.30 1.77 8.55
CA SER A 525 13.54 0.88 9.69
C SER A 525 12.48 -0.22 9.81
N PHE A 526 11.21 0.13 9.60
CA PHE A 526 10.09 -0.82 9.54
C PHE A 526 10.27 -1.85 8.42
N LEU A 527 10.59 -1.39 7.20
CA LEU A 527 10.85 -2.26 6.05
C LEU A 527 12.08 -3.16 6.28
N SER A 528 13.16 -2.59 6.83
CA SER A 528 14.37 -3.35 7.15
C SER A 528 14.09 -4.40 8.21
N TYR A 529 13.33 -4.09 9.26
CA TYR A 529 12.99 -5.06 10.29
C TYR A 529 12.19 -6.23 9.70
N ALA A 530 11.18 -5.93 8.88
CA ALA A 530 10.40 -6.97 8.19
C ALA A 530 11.30 -7.87 7.33
N SER A 531 12.19 -7.27 6.54
CA SER A 531 13.18 -7.99 5.72
C SER A 531 14.10 -8.88 6.55
N THR A 532 14.77 -8.32 7.57
CA THR A 532 15.74 -9.01 8.42
C THR A 532 15.13 -10.18 9.18
N HIS A 533 13.86 -10.06 9.59
CA HIS A 533 13.12 -11.11 10.30
C HIS A 533 12.24 -11.97 9.37
N HIS A 534 12.38 -11.81 8.05
CA HIS A 534 11.66 -12.54 7.01
C HIS A 534 10.12 -12.42 7.08
N LEU A 535 9.59 -11.33 7.64
CA LEU A 535 8.18 -11.07 7.85
C LEU A 535 7.54 -10.35 6.66
N THR A 536 6.24 -10.55 6.48
CA THR A 536 5.45 -9.61 5.67
C THR A 536 5.20 -8.31 6.44
N LEU A 537 4.97 -7.22 5.72
CA LEU A 537 4.60 -5.95 6.34
C LEU A 537 3.28 -6.04 7.14
N PHE A 538 2.34 -6.87 6.66
CA PHE A 538 1.11 -7.20 7.39
C PHE A 538 1.42 -7.86 8.74
N GLN A 539 2.27 -8.89 8.78
CA GLN A 539 2.63 -9.59 10.02
C GLN A 539 3.29 -8.65 11.02
N LEU A 540 4.19 -7.78 10.57
CA LEU A 540 4.85 -6.80 11.43
C LEU A 540 3.86 -5.76 11.95
N GLY A 541 3.03 -5.17 11.07
CA GLY A 541 2.01 -4.20 11.47
C GLY A 541 1.00 -4.79 12.46
N LEU A 542 0.57 -6.04 12.23
CA LEU A 542 -0.34 -6.76 13.13
C LEU A 542 0.31 -7.02 14.49
N SER A 543 1.60 -7.40 14.52
CA SER A 543 2.34 -7.63 15.76
C SER A 543 2.46 -6.35 16.60
N ILE A 544 2.77 -5.22 15.95
CA ILE A 544 2.81 -3.91 16.60
C ILE A 544 1.43 -3.54 17.16
N PHE A 545 0.36 -3.86 16.42
CA PHE A 545 -1.00 -3.60 16.89
C PHE A 545 -1.39 -4.45 18.09
N TYR A 546 -1.00 -5.73 18.15
CA TYR A 546 -1.21 -6.57 19.33
C TYR A 546 -0.50 -6.03 20.57
N VAL A 547 0.77 -5.62 20.43
CA VAL A 547 1.52 -4.99 21.52
C VAL A 547 0.87 -3.68 21.97
N PHE A 548 0.36 -2.90 21.02
CA PHE A 548 -0.40 -1.69 21.33
C PHE A 548 -1.69 -2.01 22.11
N LEU A 549 -2.48 -2.98 21.65
CA LEU A 549 -3.73 -3.39 22.30
C LEU A 549 -3.47 -3.94 23.69
N PHE A 550 -2.42 -4.74 23.89
CA PHE A 550 -2.00 -5.21 25.21
C PHE A 550 -1.77 -4.04 26.17
N LYS A 551 -1.00 -3.02 25.76
CA LYS A 551 -0.75 -1.82 26.57
C LYS A 551 -2.02 -0.98 26.76
N LEU A 552 -2.86 -0.87 25.74
CA LEU A 552 -4.09 -0.07 25.75
C LEU A 552 -5.17 -0.67 26.67
N THR A 553 -5.24 -2.00 26.75
CA THR A 553 -6.22 -2.76 27.53
C THR A 553 -5.74 -3.07 28.95
N HIS A 554 -4.66 -2.43 29.41
CA HIS A 554 -4.07 -2.65 30.74
C HIS A 554 -3.59 -4.09 30.98
N GLY A 555 -3.06 -4.74 29.94
CA GLY A 555 -2.40 -6.05 30.04
C GLY A 555 -3.29 -7.26 29.79
N GLN A 556 -4.41 -7.12 29.05
CA GLN A 556 -5.15 -8.30 28.58
C GLN A 556 -4.25 -9.13 27.65
N THR A 557 -4.04 -10.41 27.99
CA THR A 557 -3.10 -11.29 27.28
C THR A 557 -3.75 -12.06 26.14
N ASP A 558 -4.99 -12.54 26.31
CA ASP A 558 -5.73 -13.26 25.28
C ASP A 558 -6.53 -12.29 24.40
N LEU A 559 -5.95 -11.91 23.27
CA LEU A 559 -6.48 -10.90 22.36
C LEU A 559 -6.99 -11.57 21.09
N CYS A 560 -8.24 -11.28 20.69
CA CYS A 560 -8.74 -11.67 19.39
C CYS A 560 -9.30 -10.47 18.64
N ILE A 561 -8.82 -10.29 17.41
CA ILE A 561 -9.22 -9.19 16.52
C ILE A 561 -9.53 -9.75 15.14
N GLY A 562 -10.37 -9.05 14.39
CA GLY A 562 -10.66 -9.41 13.02
C GLY A 562 -9.63 -8.83 12.06
N SER A 563 -9.32 -9.57 11.01
CA SER A 563 -8.60 -9.03 9.85
C SER A 563 -9.19 -9.56 8.56
N ILE A 564 -8.85 -8.92 7.46
CA ILE A 564 -9.38 -9.25 6.14
C ILE A 564 -8.34 -10.00 5.30
N ASN A 565 -8.81 -11.01 4.59
CA ASN A 565 -8.03 -11.74 3.59
C ASN A 565 -8.72 -11.63 2.23
N ALA A 566 -7.96 -11.37 1.17
CA ALA A 566 -8.46 -11.29 -0.20
C ALA A 566 -9.17 -12.58 -0.65
N ASN A 567 -8.83 -13.74 -0.05
CA ASN A 567 -9.49 -15.03 -0.29
C ASN A 567 -9.50 -15.48 -1.77
N ARG A 568 -8.50 -15.03 -2.54
CA ARG A 568 -8.27 -15.44 -3.93
C ARG A 568 -7.22 -16.55 -3.98
N TYR A 569 -7.61 -17.71 -3.44
CA TYR A 569 -6.70 -18.85 -3.22
C TYR A 569 -6.48 -19.73 -4.46
N ARG A 570 -7.14 -19.44 -5.58
CA ARG A 570 -6.93 -20.09 -6.89
C ARG A 570 -6.67 -19.07 -8.00
N SER A 571 -5.94 -19.43 -9.06
CA SER A 571 -5.66 -18.48 -10.16
C SER A 571 -6.92 -18.07 -10.90
N GLU A 572 -7.90 -18.97 -11.01
CA GLU A 572 -9.15 -18.70 -11.71
C GLU A 572 -9.88 -17.49 -11.07
N LEU A 573 -9.59 -17.22 -9.79
CA LEU A 573 -10.17 -16.11 -9.04
C LEU A 573 -9.34 -14.82 -9.14
N VAL A 574 -8.06 -14.85 -9.51
CA VAL A 574 -7.18 -13.66 -9.45
C VAL A 574 -7.64 -12.56 -10.39
N SER A 575 -8.10 -12.92 -11.59
CA SER A 575 -8.52 -11.98 -12.63
C SER A 575 -10.04 -11.71 -12.66
N MET A 576 -10.77 -12.16 -11.63
CA MET A 576 -12.23 -12.06 -11.58
C MET A 576 -12.68 -10.82 -10.79
N ILE A 577 -13.66 -10.06 -11.29
CA ILE A 577 -14.33 -9.03 -10.48
C ILE A 577 -15.34 -9.73 -9.55
N GLY A 578 -15.34 -9.36 -8.27
CA GLY A 578 -16.26 -9.96 -7.29
C GLY A 578 -15.89 -9.66 -5.85
N MET A 579 -16.75 -10.08 -4.93
CA MET A 579 -16.55 -9.91 -3.49
C MET A 579 -16.01 -11.20 -2.86
N PHE A 580 -14.68 -11.35 -2.83
CA PHE A 580 -14.05 -12.55 -2.25
C PHE A 580 -13.64 -12.36 -0.80
N VAL A 581 -13.41 -11.12 -0.38
CA VAL A 581 -12.80 -10.79 0.91
C VAL A 581 -13.49 -11.49 2.07
N SER A 582 -12.72 -12.30 2.78
CA SER A 582 -13.14 -12.98 4.00
C SER A 582 -12.63 -12.23 5.22
N THR A 583 -13.43 -12.20 6.28
CA THR A 583 -13.04 -11.67 7.59
C THR A 583 -12.75 -12.83 8.52
N LEU A 584 -11.55 -12.88 9.08
CA LEU A 584 -11.08 -14.00 9.89
C LEU A 584 -10.69 -13.52 11.30
N PRO A 585 -10.96 -14.32 12.34
CA PRO A 585 -10.46 -14.05 13.67
C PRO A 585 -8.97 -14.39 13.75
N TYR A 586 -8.18 -13.45 14.25
CA TYR A 586 -6.80 -13.66 14.66
C TYR A 586 -6.80 -13.61 16.18
N ARG A 587 -6.60 -14.77 16.83
CA ARG A 587 -6.46 -14.88 18.29
C ARG A 587 -4.99 -15.11 18.64
N VAL A 588 -4.45 -14.26 19.50
CA VAL A 588 -3.07 -14.35 19.99
C VAL A 588 -3.09 -14.17 21.50
N GLU A 589 -2.51 -15.13 22.21
CA GLU A 589 -2.22 -15.02 23.63
C GLU A 589 -0.79 -14.48 23.78
N LEU A 590 -0.63 -13.31 24.40
CA LEU A 590 0.65 -12.66 24.64
C LEU A 590 1.15 -12.94 26.05
N ASP A 591 2.43 -13.29 26.17
CA ASP A 591 3.12 -13.33 27.46
C ASP A 591 3.73 -11.94 27.78
N PRO A 592 3.41 -11.33 28.93
CA PRO A 592 4.00 -10.05 29.37
C PRO A 592 5.52 -10.06 29.52
N HIS A 593 6.15 -11.25 29.58
CA HIS A 593 7.60 -11.40 29.69
C HIS A 593 8.30 -11.54 28.35
N TRP A 594 7.56 -11.70 27.25
CA TRP A 594 8.15 -11.77 25.92
C TRP A 594 8.80 -10.45 25.53
N SER A 595 9.89 -10.56 24.79
CA SER A 595 10.41 -9.50 23.96
C SER A 595 9.46 -9.21 22.79
N PHE A 596 9.62 -8.04 22.19
CA PHE A 596 8.93 -7.72 20.94
C PHE A 596 9.15 -8.78 19.86
N ASN A 597 10.37 -9.32 19.72
CA ASN A 597 10.71 -10.33 18.73
C ASN A 597 9.95 -11.66 18.95
N GLU A 598 9.81 -12.10 20.21
CA GLU A 598 9.06 -13.31 20.54
C GLU A 598 7.56 -13.14 20.22
N SER A 599 7.01 -11.95 20.52
CA SER A 599 5.62 -11.62 20.15
C SER A 599 5.40 -11.62 18.64
N VAL A 600 6.35 -11.05 17.89
CA VAL A 600 6.33 -11.03 16.42
C VAL A 600 6.38 -12.45 15.86
N GLN A 601 7.20 -13.34 16.44
CA GLN A 601 7.25 -14.74 16.03
C GLN A 601 5.92 -15.46 16.28
N GLN A 602 5.30 -15.26 17.46
CA GLN A 602 4.00 -15.85 17.76
C GLN A 602 2.91 -15.41 16.77
N VAL A 603 2.87 -14.10 16.46
CA VAL A 603 1.91 -13.54 15.49
C VAL A 603 2.18 -14.08 14.09
N ARG A 604 3.45 -14.23 13.70
CA ARG A 604 3.83 -14.85 12.41
C ARG A 604 3.32 -16.28 12.31
N GLU A 605 3.57 -17.12 13.31
CA GLU A 605 3.15 -18.52 13.33
C GLU A 605 1.62 -18.63 13.23
N LYS A 606 0.89 -17.79 13.98
CA LYS A 606 -0.57 -17.74 13.89
C LYS A 606 -1.06 -17.32 12.51
N CYS A 607 -0.48 -16.26 11.93
CA CYS A 607 -0.81 -15.82 10.58
C CYS A 607 -0.64 -16.93 9.55
N LEU A 608 0.47 -17.67 9.62
CA LEU A 608 0.78 -18.75 8.69
C LEU A 608 -0.21 -19.91 8.82
N SER A 609 -0.56 -20.32 10.05
CA SER A 609 -1.54 -21.38 10.29
C SER A 609 -2.92 -21.03 9.72
N ASN A 610 -3.33 -19.77 9.80
CA ASN A 610 -4.63 -19.30 9.29
C ASN A 610 -4.72 -19.32 7.76
N LEU A 611 -3.61 -19.18 7.03
CA LEU A 611 -3.64 -19.05 5.55
C LEU A 611 -4.25 -20.28 4.87
N GLY A 612 -3.89 -21.48 5.32
CA GLY A 612 -4.41 -22.75 4.76
C GLY A 612 -5.92 -22.93 4.91
N HIS A 613 -6.53 -22.24 5.89
CA HIS A 613 -7.95 -22.35 6.25
C HIS A 613 -8.73 -21.06 6.01
N SER A 614 -8.13 -20.10 5.32
CA SER A 614 -8.71 -18.77 5.08
C SER A 614 -9.95 -18.75 4.18
N HIS A 615 -10.15 -19.82 3.41
CA HIS A 615 -11.33 -20.05 2.57
C HIS A 615 -12.59 -20.41 3.37
N TYR A 616 -12.45 -20.69 4.67
CA TYR A 616 -13.59 -21.00 5.52
C TYR A 616 -14.43 -19.75 5.78
N PRO A 617 -15.73 -19.75 5.46
CA PRO A 617 -16.58 -18.58 5.62
C PRO A 617 -16.71 -18.16 7.08
N LEU A 618 -16.66 -16.85 7.34
CA LEU A 618 -16.94 -16.29 8.68
C LEU A 618 -18.28 -16.80 9.24
N GLN A 619 -19.31 -16.91 8.40
CA GLN A 619 -20.62 -17.38 8.85
C GLN A 619 -20.56 -18.79 9.44
N HIS A 620 -19.79 -19.69 8.83
CA HIS A 620 -19.59 -21.03 9.37
C HIS A 620 -18.76 -20.99 10.66
N ILE A 621 -17.75 -20.13 10.77
CA ILE A 621 -17.01 -19.92 12.03
C ILE A 621 -17.98 -19.52 13.14
N LEU A 622 -18.93 -18.63 12.86
CA LEU A 622 -19.92 -18.18 13.83
C LEU A 622 -20.91 -19.29 14.19
N ASP A 623 -21.51 -19.94 13.19
CA ASP A 623 -22.55 -20.96 13.38
C ASP A 623 -22.02 -22.20 14.12
N ASP A 624 -20.83 -22.69 13.74
CA ASP A 624 -20.22 -23.89 14.35
C ASP A 624 -19.81 -23.65 15.81
N ASN A 625 -19.42 -22.41 16.14
CA ASN A 625 -19.11 -22.02 17.51
C ASN A 625 -20.34 -21.50 18.27
N ARG A 626 -21.56 -21.62 17.68
CA ARG A 626 -22.85 -21.18 18.23
C ARG A 626 -22.87 -19.71 18.67
N LEU A 627 -22.22 -18.87 17.87
CA LEU A 627 -22.04 -17.46 18.16
C LEU A 627 -23.14 -16.63 17.50
N ASN A 628 -23.83 -15.81 18.29
CA ASN A 628 -24.69 -14.78 17.74
C ASN A 628 -23.82 -13.61 17.25
N GLN A 629 -23.98 -13.21 15.98
CA GLN A 629 -23.22 -12.11 15.34
C GLN A 629 -23.20 -10.82 16.17
N SER A 630 -24.23 -10.55 16.96
CA SER A 630 -24.38 -9.33 17.78
C SER A 630 -23.38 -9.19 18.93
N ASN A 631 -22.74 -10.28 19.38
CA ASN A 631 -21.89 -10.30 20.58
C ASN A 631 -20.47 -10.86 20.30
N VAL A 632 -19.97 -10.74 19.08
CA VAL A 632 -18.66 -11.29 18.71
C VAL A 632 -17.56 -10.24 18.89
N SER A 633 -16.77 -10.36 19.96
CA SER A 633 -15.73 -9.37 20.34
C SER A 633 -14.72 -9.08 19.22
N PHE A 634 -14.28 -10.09 18.48
CA PHE A 634 -13.28 -9.91 17.43
C PHE A 634 -13.81 -9.17 16.19
N LEU A 635 -15.13 -9.00 16.04
CA LEU A 635 -15.73 -8.16 15.01
C LEU A 635 -15.89 -6.70 15.50
N GLU A 636 -15.48 -6.36 16.71
CA GLU A 636 -15.49 -4.98 17.21
C GLU A 636 -14.17 -4.28 16.85
N THR A 637 -13.05 -5.02 16.93
CA THR A 637 -11.70 -4.52 16.67
C THR A 637 -11.11 -5.11 15.41
N MET A 638 -10.68 -4.27 14.48
CA MET A 638 -10.18 -4.69 13.17
C MET A 638 -8.77 -4.19 12.87
N PHE A 639 -8.01 -5.01 12.16
CA PHE A 639 -6.72 -4.66 11.58
C PHE A 639 -6.73 -4.86 10.07
N ASP A 640 -6.18 -3.88 9.35
CA ASP A 640 -6.04 -3.90 7.89
C ASP A 640 -4.66 -3.37 7.48
N PHE A 641 -4.09 -3.96 6.43
CA PHE A 641 -2.83 -3.51 5.84
C PHE A 641 -2.97 -3.48 4.32
N ILE A 642 -2.91 -2.27 3.76
CA ILE A 642 -3.05 -2.06 2.33
C ILE A 642 -1.69 -1.66 1.77
N SER A 643 -1.19 -2.44 0.81
CA SER A 643 -0.06 -2.06 -0.04
C SER A 643 -0.61 -1.53 -1.36
N VAL A 644 -0.32 -0.27 -1.67
CA VAL A 644 -0.75 0.34 -2.93
C VAL A 644 0.11 -0.17 -4.07
N SER A 645 -0.52 -0.62 -5.15
CA SER A 645 0.14 -1.02 -6.38
C SER A 645 0.05 0.09 -7.44
N LYS A 646 1.08 0.22 -8.29
CA LYS A 646 1.08 1.14 -9.46
C LYS A 646 -0.20 1.03 -10.29
N ASP A 647 -0.69 -0.18 -10.49
CA ASP A 647 -1.82 -0.49 -11.36
C ASP A 647 -3.17 0.03 -10.80
N VAL A 648 -3.20 0.62 -9.60
CA VAL A 648 -4.41 1.19 -8.97
C VAL A 648 -4.35 2.73 -8.90
N GLU A 649 -3.17 3.33 -8.74
CA GLU A 649 -3.02 4.80 -8.61
C GLU A 649 -3.31 5.57 -9.90
N HIS A 650 -3.05 4.94 -11.05
CA HIS A 650 -3.22 5.56 -12.35
C HIS A 650 -4.20 4.77 -13.22
N LEU A 651 -5.26 5.44 -13.65
CA LEU A 651 -6.09 4.96 -14.76
C LEU A 651 -5.53 5.56 -16.04
N CYS A 652 -4.99 4.72 -16.92
CA CYS A 652 -4.49 5.15 -18.23
C CYS A 652 -5.61 4.97 -19.27
N LEU A 653 -6.07 6.07 -19.87
CA LEU A 653 -7.03 6.06 -20.97
C LEU A 653 -6.33 6.58 -22.23
N SER A 654 -6.01 5.67 -23.15
CA SER A 654 -5.16 5.94 -24.32
C SER A 654 -3.77 6.47 -23.93
N ASP A 655 -3.50 7.76 -24.16
CA ASP A 655 -2.23 8.42 -23.80
C ASP A 655 -2.35 9.28 -22.53
N THR A 656 -3.55 9.36 -21.96
CA THR A 656 -3.88 10.21 -20.83
C THR A 656 -3.85 9.42 -19.54
N ASN A 657 -3.10 9.91 -18.54
CA ASN A 657 -3.15 9.38 -17.19
C ASN A 657 -4.15 10.16 -16.34
N LEU A 658 -4.95 9.42 -15.58
CA LEU A 658 -5.79 9.97 -14.54
C LEU A 658 -5.23 9.52 -13.20
N GLU A 659 -5.08 10.49 -12.30
CA GLU A 659 -4.62 10.27 -10.94
C GLU A 659 -5.83 9.97 -10.04
N GLN A 660 -5.72 8.91 -9.25
CA GLN A 660 -6.68 8.65 -8.21
C GLN A 660 -6.55 9.70 -7.10
N ILE A 661 -7.64 10.41 -6.82
CA ILE A 661 -7.69 11.33 -5.69
C ILE A 661 -8.17 10.55 -4.47
N SER A 662 -7.37 10.63 -3.41
CA SER A 662 -7.84 10.22 -2.09
C SER A 662 -8.93 11.17 -1.66
N LEU A 663 -10.15 10.66 -1.51
CA LEU A 663 -11.22 11.39 -0.86
C LEU A 663 -10.74 11.72 0.56
N GLU A 664 -10.43 12.99 0.83
CA GLU A 664 -10.32 13.49 2.20
C GLU A 664 -11.62 13.06 2.87
N GLN A 665 -11.51 12.11 3.81
CA GLN A 665 -12.63 11.36 4.39
C GLN A 665 -13.61 12.33 5.06
N SER A 666 -14.52 12.88 4.26
CA SER A 666 -15.49 13.90 4.66
C SER A 666 -16.85 13.29 5.00
N ALA A 667 -16.91 11.95 5.02
CA ALA A 667 -17.87 11.19 5.80
C ALA A 667 -17.15 9.94 6.30
N GLU A 668 -16.54 10.03 7.47
CA GLU A 668 -15.84 8.92 8.11
C GLU A 668 -16.88 7.83 8.42
N VAL A 669 -16.91 6.77 7.62
CA VAL A 669 -17.80 5.64 7.87
C VAL A 669 -17.08 4.58 8.67
N SER A 670 -17.61 4.24 9.84
CA SER A 670 -17.12 3.14 10.66
C SER A 670 -17.98 1.89 10.48
N LYS A 671 -17.39 0.83 9.92
CA LYS A 671 -18.02 -0.51 9.88
C LYS A 671 -17.91 -1.23 11.24
N PHE A 672 -16.89 -0.87 12.01
CA PHE A 672 -16.48 -1.53 13.24
C PHE A 672 -16.29 -0.52 14.37
N ASP A 673 -16.02 -0.97 15.59
CA ASP A 673 -15.92 -0.08 16.75
C ASP A 673 -14.55 0.56 16.87
N PHE A 674 -13.50 -0.20 16.55
CA PHE A 674 -12.12 0.25 16.61
C PHE A 674 -11.30 -0.39 15.49
N SER A 675 -10.75 0.39 14.56
CA SER A 675 -9.98 -0.14 13.44
C SER A 675 -8.65 0.58 13.30
N LEU A 676 -7.58 -0.19 13.07
CA LEU A 676 -6.28 0.35 12.64
C LEU A 676 -6.01 -0.12 11.21
N ARG A 677 -5.81 0.83 10.30
CA ARG A 677 -5.42 0.57 8.92
C ARG A 677 -4.01 1.09 8.65
N PHE A 678 -3.15 0.24 8.14
CA PHE A 678 -1.87 0.65 7.55
C PHE A 678 -2.02 0.86 6.04
N LEU A 679 -1.32 1.88 5.53
CA LEU A 679 -1.16 2.14 4.12
C LEU A 679 0.34 2.20 3.81
N TYR A 680 0.79 1.34 2.91
CA TYR A 680 2.13 1.37 2.36
C TYR A 680 2.08 1.74 0.88
N ASN A 681 2.67 2.88 0.52
CA ASN A 681 2.82 3.33 -0.85
C ASN A 681 4.30 3.31 -1.24
N PRO A 682 4.76 2.31 -2.02
CA PRO A 682 6.16 2.23 -2.42
C PRO A 682 6.60 3.36 -3.36
N LEU A 683 5.66 4.09 -3.98
CA LEU A 683 5.88 5.08 -5.03
C LEU A 683 5.90 6.51 -4.52
N SER A 684 5.38 6.75 -3.32
CA SER A 684 5.38 8.07 -2.69
C SER A 684 6.80 8.45 -2.23
N ASP A 685 7.23 9.68 -2.48
CA ASP A 685 8.52 10.18 -1.95
C ASP A 685 8.42 10.65 -0.48
N ASN A 686 7.26 11.15 -0.06
CA ASN A 686 7.09 11.84 1.23
C ASN A 686 6.17 11.12 2.23
N LYS A 687 5.35 10.14 1.80
CA LYS A 687 4.41 9.40 2.66
C LYS A 687 4.36 7.91 2.30
N ARG A 688 5.50 7.24 2.40
CA ARG A 688 5.61 5.81 2.05
C ARG A 688 4.86 4.90 3.00
N LEU A 689 4.78 5.26 4.27
CA LEU A 689 4.07 4.50 5.30
C LEU A 689 3.22 5.46 6.12
N SER A 690 1.93 5.17 6.20
CA SER A 690 0.99 5.83 7.10
C SER A 690 0.07 4.81 7.76
N CYS A 691 -0.58 5.22 8.84
CA CYS A 691 -1.71 4.48 9.38
C CYS A 691 -2.81 5.41 9.83
N SER A 692 -4.04 4.90 9.91
CA SER A 692 -5.18 5.63 10.41
C SER A 692 -5.99 4.79 11.39
N PHE A 693 -6.42 5.44 12.47
CA PHE A 693 -7.44 4.92 13.36
C PHE A 693 -8.80 5.34 12.83
N VAL A 694 -9.73 4.40 12.69
CA VAL A 694 -11.14 4.63 12.36
C VAL A 694 -11.98 4.00 13.46
N CYS A 695 -12.58 4.83 14.30
CA CYS A 695 -13.32 4.37 15.47
C CYS A 695 -14.78 4.81 15.37
N SER A 696 -15.71 4.03 15.91
CA SER A 696 -17.13 4.44 15.94
C SER A 696 -17.30 5.72 16.76
N HIS A 697 -17.90 6.74 16.15
CA HIS A 697 -18.21 8.02 16.83
C HIS A 697 -19.19 7.83 18.00
N ASP A 698 -19.96 6.74 17.99
CA ASP A 698 -20.89 6.40 19.06
C ASP A 698 -20.14 6.05 20.35
N LEU A 699 -18.88 5.60 20.25
CA LEU A 699 -18.05 5.13 21.36
C LEU A 699 -16.88 6.04 21.67
N PHE A 700 -16.30 6.69 20.64
CA PHE A 700 -15.09 7.49 20.75
C PHE A 700 -15.31 8.91 20.23
N GLU A 701 -14.82 9.90 20.99
CA GLU A 701 -14.72 11.28 20.55
C GLU A 701 -13.44 11.48 19.74
N SER A 702 -13.46 12.38 18.75
CA SER A 702 -12.28 12.68 17.92
C SER A 702 -11.05 13.08 18.75
N SER A 703 -11.25 13.72 19.91
CA SER A 703 -10.16 14.08 20.83
C SER A 703 -9.51 12.85 21.49
N SER A 704 -10.28 11.82 21.79
CA SER A 704 -9.80 10.56 22.37
C SER A 704 -9.10 9.71 21.30
N VAL A 705 -9.66 9.62 20.10
CA VAL A 705 -9.00 8.95 18.95
C VAL A 705 -7.64 9.60 18.64
N SER A 706 -7.56 10.94 18.64
CA SER A 706 -6.29 11.65 18.46
C SER A 706 -5.25 11.31 19.53
N LYS A 707 -5.65 11.20 20.81
CA LYS A 707 -4.74 10.78 21.90
C LYS A 707 -4.29 9.32 21.74
N ILE A 708 -5.18 8.42 21.32
CA ILE A 708 -4.86 7.02 21.03
C ILE A 708 -3.82 6.96 19.89
N ALA A 709 -4.04 7.72 18.82
CA ALA A 709 -3.11 7.81 17.70
C ALA A 709 -1.73 8.35 18.12
N GLN A 710 -1.69 9.41 18.94
CA GLN A 710 -0.42 9.93 19.48
C GLN A 710 0.33 8.89 20.32
N ARG A 711 -0.38 8.11 21.16
CA ARG A 711 0.23 7.01 21.93
C ARG A 711 0.76 5.90 21.02
N PHE A 712 0.01 5.55 19.98
CA PHE A 712 0.44 4.58 18.99
C PHE A 712 1.70 5.05 18.24
N GLN A 713 1.69 6.29 17.75
CA GLN A 713 2.84 6.89 17.06
C GLN A 713 4.08 6.86 17.95
N TYR A 714 3.96 7.29 19.22
CA TYR A 714 5.08 7.27 20.16
C TYR A 714 5.64 5.85 20.37
N MET A 715 4.77 4.85 20.57
CA MET A 715 5.19 3.46 20.72
C MET A 715 5.85 2.93 19.43
N PHE A 716 5.27 3.23 18.27
CA PHE A 716 5.79 2.82 16.96
C PHE A 716 7.19 3.39 16.73
N GLU A 717 7.39 4.68 17.00
CA GLU A 717 8.68 5.36 16.88
C GLU A 717 9.73 4.76 17.83
N GLN A 718 9.35 4.45 19.07
CA GLN A 718 10.27 3.82 20.04
C GLN A 718 10.78 2.46 19.58
N LEU A 719 9.94 1.63 18.95
CA LEU A 719 10.32 0.32 18.42
C LEU A 719 11.42 0.41 17.36
N PHE A 720 11.50 1.52 16.62
CA PHE A 720 12.46 1.68 15.51
C PHE A 720 13.58 2.69 15.79
N GLN A 721 13.49 3.51 16.84
CA GLN A 721 14.54 4.46 17.23
C GLN A 721 15.60 3.87 18.16
N THR A 722 15.26 2.83 18.93
CA THR A 722 16.19 2.15 19.84
C THR A 722 16.56 0.79 19.26
N GLN A 723 17.74 0.25 19.57
CA GLN A 723 18.04 -1.19 19.37
C GLN A 723 17.22 -2.02 20.37
N SER A 724 15.90 -1.86 20.35
CA SER A 724 14.92 -2.28 21.37
C SER A 724 14.42 -3.70 21.21
N SER A 725 15.11 -4.54 20.45
CA SER A 725 14.82 -5.98 20.31
C SER A 725 14.85 -6.77 21.63
N LYS A 726 15.13 -6.11 22.75
CA LYS A 726 15.16 -6.68 24.12
C LYS A 726 14.18 -6.04 25.11
N LEU A 727 13.35 -5.08 24.69
CA LEU A 727 12.34 -4.54 25.60
C LEU A 727 11.17 -5.53 25.73
N PRO A 728 10.72 -5.83 26.96
CA PRO A 728 9.51 -6.61 27.14
C PRO A 728 8.30 -5.86 26.55
N VAL A 729 7.32 -6.63 26.09
CA VAL A 729 5.98 -6.16 25.71
C VAL A 729 5.38 -5.32 26.84
#